data_AF-A0A1G8CGR6-F1
#
_entry.id   AF-A0A1G8CGR6-F1
#
_cell.length_a   1.000
_cell.length_b   1.000
_cell.length_c   1.000
_cell.angle_alpha   90.00
_cell.angle_beta   90.00
_cell.angle_gamma   90.00
#
_symmetry.space_group_name_H-M   'P 1'
#
loop_
_entity.id
_entity.type
_entity.pdbx_description
1 polymer ?
#
loop_
_entity_poly.entity_id
_entity_poly.type
_entity_poly.pdbx_seq_one_letter_code
_entity_poly.pdbx_strand_id
1 'polypeptide(L)'
;MESAVVRTMKFTCIGKGHGAPCTPATKEDWEALRKQPWLAQMCARIEKGEEELKHRLPVWTPHCAEFKDNHRAIADAVRPLNRLMLDFDEKGHTEDIMSTLKIKHETLKSCGIDVLLIEESVRRGTHVLVELPDGMTPEEAQELMKEATGFAPDAAVKDVSRCIYMVPEDHTKYVNPKLFAVNQVDRLLDSGLRPNHEHVPIDLPRLEFKGIPYSSIIAEWWRRNGGEPAEGERNVKLHKLAVNLRAICDNKKEVLMQVMPRFGLTDTELKSVVDSACKEEPKGVSKVMQGILDSLEFRDDSGEFTTAIDESADGSAEANSKLYTLHSKLPIGLKESLVGVPVSMHMPVLCGIMPIAAAYADQVTVEYCDGNTHRLGLMSIIRGEQASNKSVVKNAVDIWKRQLDEEDALSRKREEEWKERKKGRKANEKAPEDPHVLIRVVPVTVSCSTLLKRFKNAQGHTIFSFGEELDTLRKTNGAGSWSSKYDIYRLAFDNGEWGQDYNSDAAESGVVNVAYNWTLLGTNGALRKCFKADNVENGLSSRVLVAEMPDASFSKMPKFKKRSAEDEARIQQAVSRLRSFSGLVDTPRLRKAIEAWVEEKRVEAAKDIDHVKDTYRKRAAVIGFRCGVIYYMLETHPQPLPVRDGSGQTQVKELSTPLPHREGKGESRNCIKFA
;
A
#
# COMPACT_ATOMS: atom_id res chain seq x y z
N MET A 1 47.72 17.50 -26.64
CA MET A 1 46.68 17.97 -25.71
C MET A 1 45.35 17.20 -25.89
N GLU A 2 45.05 16.63 -27.06
CA GLU A 2 43.85 15.80 -27.30
C GLU A 2 43.79 14.48 -26.51
N SER A 3 44.93 13.83 -26.25
CA SER A 3 44.95 12.50 -25.59
C SER A 3 44.55 12.52 -24.10
N ALA A 4 44.63 13.66 -23.42
CA ALA A 4 44.28 13.76 -21.99
C ALA A 4 42.80 14.08 -21.75
N VAL A 5 42.17 14.84 -22.67
CA VAL A 5 40.77 15.27 -22.53
C VAL A 5 39.80 14.10 -22.78
N VAL A 6 40.14 13.20 -23.71
CA VAL A 6 39.33 12.00 -24.00
C VAL A 6 39.27 11.03 -22.82
N ARG A 7 40.31 10.95 -21.97
CA ARG A 7 40.40 10.03 -20.81
C ARG A 7 39.44 10.34 -19.66
N THR A 8 38.86 11.55 -19.62
CA THR A 8 37.95 11.99 -18.55
C THR A 8 36.49 12.04 -18.99
N MET A 9 36.20 11.74 -20.26
CA MET A 9 34.87 11.91 -20.83
C MET A 9 33.96 10.73 -20.49
N LYS A 10 32.86 11.00 -19.79
CA LYS A 10 31.83 10.00 -19.49
C LYS A 10 30.90 9.88 -20.71
N PHE A 11 30.89 8.70 -21.35
CA PHE A 11 30.16 8.45 -22.61
C PHE A 11 28.94 7.53 -22.45
N THR A 12 28.76 6.98 -21.24
CA THR A 12 27.68 6.08 -20.84
C THR A 12 27.59 6.01 -19.30
N CYS A 13 26.61 5.30 -18.76
CA CYS A 13 26.59 4.83 -17.38
C CYS A 13 26.71 3.30 -17.31
N ILE A 14 27.35 2.77 -16.26
CA ILE A 14 27.45 1.34 -15.98
C ILE A 14 26.73 1.02 -14.66
N GLY A 15 25.87 0.00 -14.68
CA GLY A 15 25.23 -0.58 -13.50
C GLY A 15 25.75 -2.00 -13.25
N LYS A 16 25.80 -2.42 -11.98
CA LYS A 16 26.28 -3.76 -11.58
C LYS A 16 25.32 -4.92 -11.91
N GLY A 17 24.15 -4.62 -12.47
CA GLY A 17 23.07 -5.58 -12.71
C GLY A 17 21.83 -4.87 -13.24
N HIS A 18 20.83 -5.63 -13.67
CA HIS A 18 19.56 -5.06 -14.09
C HIS A 18 18.84 -4.39 -12.90
N GLY A 19 18.55 -3.09 -13.01
CA GLY A 19 17.94 -2.29 -11.93
C GLY A 19 18.92 -1.73 -10.89
N ALA A 20 20.23 -1.96 -11.04
CA ALA A 20 21.23 -1.33 -10.19
C ALA A 20 21.43 0.17 -10.56
N PRO A 21 21.84 1.02 -9.60
CA PRO A 21 22.26 2.39 -9.91
C PRO A 21 23.32 2.40 -11.01
N CYS A 22 23.13 3.26 -12.00
CA CYS A 22 24.00 3.35 -13.17
C CYS A 22 24.91 4.57 -13.03
N THR A 23 26.19 4.32 -12.74
CA THR A 23 27.18 5.39 -12.52
C THR A 23 27.84 5.81 -13.82
N PRO A 24 28.09 7.11 -14.06
CA PRO A 24 28.81 7.58 -15.24
C PRO A 24 30.16 6.88 -15.44
N ALA A 25 30.39 6.35 -16.63
CA ALA A 25 31.57 5.55 -16.99
C ALA A 25 32.36 6.14 -18.18
N THR A 26 33.69 6.05 -18.08
CA THR A 26 34.63 6.39 -19.16
C THR A 26 34.79 5.22 -20.14
N LYS A 27 35.45 5.46 -21.27
CA LYS A 27 35.88 4.41 -22.19
C LYS A 27 36.72 3.35 -21.48
N GLU A 28 37.65 3.78 -20.64
CA GLU A 28 38.54 2.90 -19.89
C GLU A 28 37.76 2.02 -18.90
N ASP A 29 36.76 2.58 -18.20
CA ASP A 29 35.88 1.83 -17.29
C ASP A 29 35.11 0.74 -18.06
N TRP A 30 34.58 1.08 -19.23
CA TRP A 30 33.83 0.17 -20.10
C TRP A 30 34.72 -0.94 -20.65
N GLU A 31 35.89 -0.62 -21.21
CA GLU A 31 36.84 -1.61 -21.73
C GLU A 31 37.41 -2.51 -20.63
N ALA A 32 37.74 -1.95 -19.46
CA ALA A 32 38.31 -2.70 -18.35
C ALA A 32 37.34 -3.75 -17.80
N LEU A 33 36.04 -3.46 -17.79
CA LEU A 33 35.01 -4.41 -17.35
C LEU A 33 34.85 -5.58 -18.34
N ARG A 34 34.96 -5.30 -19.64
CA ARG A 34 34.82 -6.31 -20.71
C ARG A 34 35.99 -7.28 -20.80
N LYS A 35 37.16 -6.85 -20.32
CA LYS A 35 38.38 -7.68 -20.22
C LYS A 35 38.41 -8.57 -18.98
N GLN A 36 37.42 -8.47 -18.09
CA GLN A 36 37.40 -9.27 -16.87
C GLN A 36 37.12 -10.75 -17.16
N PRO A 37 37.97 -11.70 -16.70
CA PRO A 37 37.77 -13.12 -16.97
C PRO A 37 36.45 -13.67 -16.44
N TRP A 38 35.96 -13.12 -15.32
CA TRP A 38 34.70 -13.56 -14.71
C TRP A 38 33.48 -13.23 -15.58
N LEU A 39 33.55 -12.16 -16.39
CA LEU A 39 32.45 -11.78 -17.29
C LEU A 39 32.31 -12.81 -18.41
N ALA A 40 33.44 -13.20 -19.03
CA ALA A 40 33.47 -14.27 -20.03
C ALA A 40 32.98 -15.61 -19.48
N GLN A 41 33.42 -15.98 -18.27
CA GLN A 41 32.92 -17.20 -17.61
C GLN A 41 31.41 -17.15 -17.34
N MET A 42 30.88 -15.98 -16.96
CA MET A 42 29.45 -15.83 -16.69
C MET A 42 28.62 -15.89 -17.98
N CYS A 43 29.06 -15.25 -19.06
CA CYS A 43 28.42 -15.37 -20.37
C CYS A 43 28.42 -16.82 -20.88
N ALA A 44 29.55 -17.53 -20.78
CA ALA A 44 29.64 -18.94 -21.18
C ALA A 44 28.72 -19.87 -20.38
N ARG A 45 28.41 -19.54 -19.12
CA ARG A 45 27.43 -20.30 -18.31
C ARG A 45 26.00 -20.03 -18.74
N ILE A 46 25.68 -18.76 -19.04
CA ILE A 46 24.36 -18.38 -19.57
C ILE A 46 24.11 -19.08 -20.91
N GLU A 47 25.10 -19.12 -21.80
CA GLU A 47 25.02 -19.84 -23.08
C GLU A 47 24.78 -21.35 -22.92
N LYS A 48 25.23 -21.94 -21.79
CA LYS A 48 25.00 -23.35 -21.43
C LYS A 48 23.65 -23.61 -20.75
N GLY A 49 22.83 -22.57 -20.56
CA GLY A 49 21.46 -22.69 -20.05
C GLY A 49 21.22 -22.15 -18.64
N GLU A 50 22.22 -21.56 -17.98
CA GLU A 50 22.06 -20.89 -16.66
C GLU A 50 21.45 -19.47 -16.81
N GLU A 51 20.22 -19.41 -17.32
CA GLU A 51 19.53 -18.18 -17.73
C GLU A 51 19.29 -17.19 -16.57
N GLU A 52 19.17 -17.68 -15.34
CA GLU A 52 18.99 -16.85 -14.15
C GLU A 52 20.19 -15.93 -13.87
N LEU A 53 21.38 -16.26 -14.39
CA LEU A 53 22.57 -15.42 -14.24
C LEU A 53 22.52 -14.16 -15.11
N LYS A 54 21.66 -14.11 -16.13
CA LYS A 54 21.56 -12.98 -17.06
C LYS A 54 21.26 -11.67 -16.34
N HIS A 55 20.34 -11.67 -15.38
CA HIS A 55 19.98 -10.45 -14.62
C HIS A 55 21.12 -9.92 -13.73
N ARG A 56 22.15 -10.74 -13.49
CA ARG A 56 23.35 -10.42 -12.71
C ARG A 56 24.50 -9.89 -13.59
N LEU A 57 24.38 -9.95 -14.92
CA LEU A 57 25.33 -9.28 -15.81
C LEU A 57 25.28 -7.76 -15.55
N PRO A 58 26.44 -7.09 -15.47
CA PRO A 58 26.46 -5.63 -15.51
C PRO A 58 25.71 -5.13 -16.74
N VAL A 59 25.25 -3.90 -16.67
CA VAL A 59 24.54 -3.25 -17.76
C VAL A 59 25.18 -1.91 -18.06
N TRP A 60 25.06 -1.45 -19.30
CA TRP A 60 25.44 -0.08 -19.68
C TRP A 60 24.34 0.59 -20.49
N THR A 61 24.31 1.92 -20.51
CA THR A 61 23.23 2.71 -21.12
C THR A 61 23.68 3.39 -22.40
N PRO A 62 23.23 2.94 -23.59
CA PRO A 62 23.66 3.51 -24.85
C PRO A 62 23.16 4.94 -25.08
N HIS A 63 22.03 5.31 -24.49
CA HIS A 63 21.31 6.57 -24.75
C HIS A 63 21.60 7.68 -23.73
N CYS A 64 22.37 7.44 -22.68
CA CYS A 64 22.57 8.41 -21.61
C CYS A 64 23.93 8.24 -20.93
N ALA A 65 24.62 9.37 -20.74
CA ALA A 65 25.92 9.44 -20.08
C ALA A 65 25.83 9.80 -18.60
N GLU A 66 24.69 10.32 -18.13
CA GLU A 66 24.51 10.72 -16.74
C GLU A 66 23.03 10.71 -16.34
N PHE A 67 22.73 10.10 -15.19
CA PHE A 67 21.41 10.15 -14.56
C PHE A 67 21.48 10.83 -13.19
N LYS A 68 20.46 11.60 -12.84
CA LYS A 68 20.30 12.20 -11.51
C LYS A 68 20.28 11.09 -10.46
N ASP A 69 21.08 11.27 -9.42
CA ASP A 69 21.24 10.31 -8.32
C ASP A 69 21.62 8.87 -8.78
N ASN A 70 22.17 8.72 -10.00
CA ASN A 70 22.43 7.45 -10.67
C ASN A 70 21.17 6.57 -10.87
N HIS A 71 19.98 7.17 -10.82
CA HIS A 71 18.70 6.49 -11.00
C HIS A 71 18.33 6.44 -12.49
N ARG A 72 18.41 5.26 -13.08
CA ARG A 72 18.15 5.06 -14.52
C ARG A 72 16.65 5.13 -14.83
N ALA A 73 16.13 6.34 -15.03
CA ALA A 73 14.76 6.62 -15.47
C ALA A 73 14.75 7.79 -16.46
N ILE A 74 13.71 7.88 -17.30
CA ILE A 74 13.56 8.96 -18.29
C ILE A 74 13.58 10.33 -17.60
N ALA A 75 12.86 10.47 -16.49
CA ALA A 75 12.75 11.71 -15.72
C ALA A 75 14.08 12.16 -15.09
N ASP A 76 15.04 11.25 -14.96
CA ASP A 76 16.32 11.49 -14.32
C ASP A 76 17.47 11.57 -15.33
N ALA A 77 17.20 11.55 -16.63
CA ALA A 77 18.24 11.68 -17.66
C ALA A 77 18.84 13.09 -17.65
N VAL A 78 20.07 13.23 -17.16
CA VAL A 78 20.80 14.50 -17.07
C VAL A 78 21.60 14.77 -18.34
N ARG A 79 22.17 13.73 -18.94
CA ARG A 79 22.96 13.86 -20.18
C ARG A 79 22.54 12.80 -21.21
N PRO A 80 21.38 12.96 -21.87
CA PRO A 80 20.98 12.10 -22.97
C PRO A 80 21.97 12.21 -24.14
N LEU A 81 22.11 11.13 -24.89
CA LEU A 81 23.00 11.00 -26.03
C LEU A 81 22.15 10.78 -27.27
N ASN A 82 22.55 11.42 -28.36
CA ASN A 82 21.87 11.28 -29.65
C ASN A 82 22.22 9.95 -30.32
N ARG A 83 21.75 8.85 -29.75
CA ARG A 83 22.06 7.48 -30.19
C ARG A 83 20.79 6.64 -30.21
N LEU A 84 20.71 5.70 -31.15
CA LEU A 84 19.64 4.72 -31.23
C LEU A 84 20.19 3.30 -31.15
N MET A 85 19.63 2.50 -30.24
CA MET A 85 19.95 1.09 -30.10
C MET A 85 18.89 0.25 -30.83
N LEU A 86 19.34 -0.58 -31.75
CA LEU A 86 18.56 -1.50 -32.55
C LEU A 86 18.85 -2.92 -32.06
N ASP A 87 17.80 -3.65 -31.69
CA ASP A 87 17.88 -4.99 -31.11
C ASP A 87 17.38 -5.99 -32.16
N PHE A 88 18.24 -6.90 -32.61
CA PHE A 88 17.89 -7.96 -33.56
C PHE A 88 17.85 -9.29 -32.82
N ASP A 89 16.65 -9.77 -32.51
CA ASP A 89 16.43 -10.98 -31.73
C ASP A 89 16.74 -12.28 -32.52
N GLU A 90 16.82 -12.21 -33.85
CA GLU A 90 17.12 -13.36 -34.69
C GLU A 90 18.56 -13.84 -34.45
N LYS A 91 18.68 -15.05 -33.92
CA LYS A 91 19.95 -15.56 -33.39
C LYS A 91 20.89 -16.00 -34.50
N GLY A 92 22.16 -15.65 -34.36
CA GLY A 92 23.24 -16.19 -35.20
C GLY A 92 23.50 -15.44 -36.52
N HIS A 93 22.84 -14.31 -36.74
CA HIS A 93 23.01 -13.48 -37.93
C HIS A 93 23.94 -12.27 -37.75
N THR A 94 24.69 -12.21 -36.64
CA THR A 94 25.58 -11.09 -36.32
C THR A 94 26.60 -10.81 -37.45
N GLU A 95 27.20 -11.86 -38.03
CA GLU A 95 28.18 -11.71 -39.13
C GLU A 95 27.51 -11.28 -40.44
N ASP A 96 26.29 -11.73 -40.71
CA ASP A 96 25.50 -11.34 -41.89
C ASP A 96 25.10 -9.86 -41.79
N ILE A 97 24.62 -9.42 -40.62
CA ILE A 97 24.29 -8.03 -40.32
C ILE A 97 25.55 -7.15 -40.44
N MET A 98 26.68 -7.59 -39.86
CA MET A 98 27.93 -6.84 -39.89
C MET A 98 28.50 -6.70 -41.30
N SER A 99 28.50 -7.77 -42.10
CA SER A 99 28.98 -7.74 -43.49
C SER A 99 28.12 -6.84 -44.37
N THR A 100 26.80 -6.88 -44.19
CA THR A 100 25.87 -6.04 -44.96
C THR A 100 26.00 -4.56 -44.59
N LEU A 101 26.11 -4.24 -43.30
CA LEU A 101 26.34 -2.87 -42.84
C LEU A 101 27.70 -2.32 -43.25
N LYS A 102 28.74 -3.15 -43.36
CA LYS A 102 30.04 -2.74 -43.93
C LYS A 102 29.93 -2.38 -45.41
N ILE A 103 29.21 -3.17 -46.21
CA ILE A 103 29.03 -2.91 -47.64
C ILE A 103 28.19 -1.66 -47.88
N LYS A 104 27.12 -1.48 -47.10
CA LYS A 104 26.20 -0.34 -47.21
C LYS A 104 26.59 0.87 -46.36
N HIS A 105 27.78 0.87 -45.75
CA HIS A 105 28.22 1.92 -44.84
C HIS A 105 28.18 3.31 -45.48
N GLU A 106 28.67 3.45 -46.70
CA GLU A 106 28.65 4.73 -47.43
C GLU A 106 27.22 5.19 -47.78
N THR A 107 26.31 4.27 -48.07
CA THR A 107 24.89 4.58 -48.32
C THR A 107 24.19 5.04 -47.05
N LEU A 108 24.37 4.34 -45.93
CA LEU A 108 23.79 4.73 -44.63
C LEU A 108 24.34 6.08 -44.16
N LYS A 109 25.64 6.31 -44.37
CA LYS A 109 26.29 7.58 -44.08
C LYS A 109 25.78 8.72 -44.95
N SER A 110 25.45 8.47 -46.22
CA SER A 110 24.79 9.45 -47.10
C SER A 110 23.36 9.80 -46.66
N CYS A 111 22.70 8.90 -45.93
CA CYS A 111 21.41 9.13 -45.27
C CYS A 111 21.57 9.72 -43.85
N GLY A 112 22.80 10.03 -43.42
CA GLY A 112 23.09 10.64 -42.12
C GLY A 112 23.17 9.67 -40.94
N ILE A 113 23.07 8.35 -41.16
CA ILE A 113 23.16 7.35 -40.08
C ILE A 113 24.61 6.84 -39.96
N ASP A 114 25.26 7.19 -38.85
CA ASP A 114 26.59 6.68 -38.50
C ASP A 114 26.47 5.46 -37.57
N VAL A 115 26.95 4.30 -38.00
CA VAL A 115 27.04 3.11 -37.13
C VAL A 115 28.16 3.28 -36.12
N LEU A 116 27.85 3.10 -34.84
CA LEU A 116 28.75 3.31 -33.70
C LEU A 116 29.23 1.99 -33.07
N LEU A 117 28.37 0.99 -32.96
CA LEU A 117 28.67 -0.31 -32.34
C LEU A 117 27.88 -1.42 -33.02
N ILE A 118 28.52 -2.57 -33.24
CA ILE A 118 27.84 -3.85 -33.53
C ILE A 118 28.34 -4.87 -32.52
N GLU A 119 27.44 -5.47 -31.77
CA GLU A 119 27.75 -6.37 -30.67
C GLU A 119 26.79 -7.57 -30.62
N GLU A 120 27.34 -8.76 -30.40
CA GLU A 120 26.54 -9.96 -30.16
C GLU A 120 26.18 -10.08 -28.68
N SER A 121 24.88 -10.15 -28.38
CA SER A 121 24.39 -10.40 -27.02
C SER A 121 24.74 -11.82 -26.54
N VAL A 122 24.70 -12.05 -25.22
CA VAL A 122 24.88 -13.39 -24.62
C VAL A 122 23.88 -14.43 -25.12
N ARG A 123 22.74 -14.02 -25.70
CA ARG A 123 21.73 -14.92 -26.28
C ARG A 123 21.84 -15.07 -27.80
N ARG A 124 22.95 -14.61 -28.39
CA ARG A 124 23.23 -14.63 -29.85
C ARG A 124 22.36 -13.70 -30.71
N GLY A 125 21.56 -12.81 -30.12
CA GLY A 125 20.95 -11.68 -30.82
C GLY A 125 21.97 -10.55 -31.05
N THR A 126 21.71 -9.65 -32.00
CA THR A 126 22.65 -8.57 -32.39
C THR A 126 22.15 -7.21 -31.88
N HIS A 127 23.01 -6.46 -31.20
CA HIS A 127 22.78 -5.05 -30.90
C HIS A 127 23.55 -4.18 -31.89
N VAL A 128 22.85 -3.27 -32.57
CA VAL A 128 23.46 -2.23 -33.40
C VAL A 128 23.17 -0.87 -32.80
N LEU A 129 24.20 -0.06 -32.55
CA LEU A 129 24.08 1.31 -32.07
C LEU A 129 24.42 2.26 -33.20
N VAL A 130 23.58 3.26 -33.41
CA VAL A 130 23.81 4.32 -34.40
C VAL A 130 23.68 5.71 -33.77
N GLU A 131 24.30 6.71 -34.40
CA GLU A 131 23.99 8.12 -34.17
C GLU A 131 22.79 8.50 -35.03
N LEU A 132 21.78 9.13 -34.43
CA LEU A 132 20.56 9.58 -35.12
C LEU A 132 20.82 10.96 -35.77
N PRO A 133 20.63 11.14 -37.08
CA PRO A 133 20.76 12.47 -37.68
C PRO A 133 19.61 13.39 -37.25
N ASP A 134 19.89 14.69 -37.18
CA ASP A 134 18.90 15.70 -36.81
C ASP A 134 17.67 15.63 -37.73
N GLY A 135 16.49 15.49 -37.13
CA GLY A 135 15.21 15.45 -37.85
C GLY A 135 14.77 14.07 -38.34
N MET A 136 15.57 13.01 -38.15
CA MET A 136 15.17 11.63 -38.42
C MET A 136 14.53 10.99 -37.19
N THR A 137 13.41 10.29 -37.40
CA THR A 137 12.73 9.55 -36.34
C THR A 137 13.38 8.16 -36.12
N PRO A 138 13.28 7.59 -34.91
CA PRO A 138 13.76 6.23 -34.64
C PRO A 138 13.12 5.17 -35.56
N GLU A 139 11.86 5.34 -35.92
CA GLU A 139 11.11 4.44 -36.81
C GLU A 139 11.64 4.47 -38.24
N GLU A 140 11.97 5.66 -38.76
CA GLU A 140 12.62 5.82 -40.07
C GLU A 140 14.01 5.16 -40.06
N ALA A 141 14.78 5.34 -38.98
CA ALA A 141 16.07 4.70 -38.82
C ALA A 141 15.95 3.16 -38.74
N GLN A 142 14.89 2.63 -38.10
CA GLN A 142 14.60 1.19 -38.06
C GLN A 142 14.26 0.63 -39.44
N GLU A 143 13.45 1.30 -40.24
CA GLU A 143 13.10 0.84 -41.59
C GLU A 143 14.31 0.90 -42.53
N LEU A 144 15.09 1.98 -42.49
CA LEU A 144 16.35 2.07 -43.23
C LEU A 144 17.32 0.95 -42.84
N MET A 145 17.39 0.60 -41.55
CA MET A 145 18.24 -0.50 -41.08
C MET A 145 17.74 -1.87 -41.49
N LYS A 146 16.42 -2.05 -41.57
CA LYS A 146 15.81 -3.27 -42.10
C LYS A 146 16.04 -3.42 -43.60
N GLU A 147 15.92 -2.36 -44.38
CA GLU A 147 16.27 -2.35 -45.81
C GLU A 147 17.77 -2.56 -46.04
N ALA A 148 18.60 -1.99 -45.16
CA ALA A 148 20.04 -2.17 -45.22
C ALA A 148 20.42 -3.62 -44.93
N THR A 149 19.98 -4.19 -43.83
CA THR A 149 20.44 -5.50 -43.35
C THR A 149 19.65 -6.69 -43.89
N GLY A 150 18.40 -6.48 -44.33
CA GLY A 150 17.46 -7.55 -44.64
C GLY A 150 16.82 -8.20 -43.40
N PHE A 151 17.22 -7.77 -42.19
CA PHE A 151 16.71 -8.26 -40.91
C PHE A 151 15.85 -7.18 -40.25
N ALA A 152 14.74 -7.57 -39.64
CA ALA A 152 13.88 -6.63 -38.92
C ALA A 152 14.40 -6.41 -37.50
N PRO A 153 14.73 -5.17 -37.08
CA PRO A 153 14.96 -4.86 -35.67
C PRO A 153 13.64 -4.94 -34.88
N ASP A 154 13.73 -5.11 -33.57
CA ASP A 154 12.60 -5.03 -32.65
C ASP A 154 11.83 -3.70 -32.86
N ALA A 155 10.53 -3.82 -33.14
CA ALA A 155 9.64 -2.70 -33.45
C ALA A 155 9.47 -1.72 -32.27
N ALA A 156 9.78 -2.13 -31.05
CA ALA A 156 9.75 -1.24 -29.90
C ALA A 156 11.00 -0.36 -29.87
N VAL A 157 10.83 0.91 -30.25
CA VAL A 157 11.83 1.97 -30.05
C VAL A 157 12.16 2.10 -28.56
N LYS A 158 13.45 2.06 -28.24
CA LYS A 158 13.92 2.05 -26.86
C LYS A 158 14.21 3.47 -26.37
N ASP A 159 13.68 3.82 -25.20
CA ASP A 159 13.87 5.14 -24.59
C ASP A 159 15.24 5.29 -23.91
N VAL A 160 15.50 6.50 -23.39
CA VAL A 160 16.77 6.90 -22.75
C VAL A 160 17.18 6.03 -21.55
N SER A 161 16.24 5.32 -20.91
CA SER A 161 16.49 4.43 -19.78
C SER A 161 16.85 3.00 -20.19
N ARG A 162 16.81 2.67 -21.48
CA ARG A 162 17.19 1.34 -21.99
C ARG A 162 18.65 1.03 -21.67
N CYS A 163 18.91 -0.21 -21.32
CA CYS A 163 20.25 -0.72 -21.06
C CYS A 163 20.55 -1.98 -21.88
N ILE A 164 21.84 -2.18 -22.15
CA ILE A 164 22.40 -3.38 -22.75
C ILE A 164 23.15 -4.15 -21.67
N TYR A 165 23.00 -5.48 -21.65
CA TYR A 165 23.83 -6.33 -20.79
C TYR A 165 25.27 -6.36 -21.30
N MET A 166 26.23 -6.13 -20.40
CA MET A 166 27.65 -6.15 -20.72
C MET A 166 28.06 -7.56 -21.16
N VAL A 167 28.81 -7.63 -22.25
CA VAL A 167 29.42 -8.86 -22.78
C VAL A 167 30.94 -8.68 -22.90
N PRO A 168 31.73 -9.76 -23.00
CA PRO A 168 33.17 -9.66 -23.13
C PRO A 168 33.59 -9.07 -24.48
N GLU A 169 34.87 -8.71 -24.61
CA GLU A 169 35.40 -8.00 -25.78
C GLU A 169 35.23 -8.76 -27.11
N ASP A 170 35.27 -10.09 -27.10
CA ASP A 170 35.13 -10.96 -28.27
C ASP A 170 33.72 -10.99 -28.89
N HIS A 171 32.70 -10.52 -28.15
CA HIS A 171 31.35 -10.31 -28.66
C HIS A 171 31.22 -9.02 -29.48
N THR A 172 32.16 -8.08 -29.35
CA THR A 172 32.15 -6.83 -30.12
C THR A 172 32.68 -7.06 -31.52
N LYS A 173 31.85 -6.82 -32.53
CA LYS A 173 32.19 -7.02 -33.94
C LYS A 173 32.71 -5.74 -34.59
N TYR A 174 32.18 -4.59 -34.19
CA TYR A 174 32.58 -3.30 -34.74
C TYR A 174 32.40 -2.20 -33.69
N VAL A 175 33.36 -1.27 -33.61
CA VAL A 175 33.27 -0.05 -32.79
C VAL A 175 33.84 1.11 -33.60
N ASN A 176 33.07 2.17 -33.73
CA ASN A 176 33.53 3.44 -34.28
C ASN A 176 34.16 4.30 -33.17
N PRO A 177 35.35 4.89 -33.36
CA PRO A 177 35.95 5.81 -32.37
C PRO A 177 35.04 6.97 -31.96
N LYS A 178 34.12 7.40 -32.83
CA LYS A 178 33.08 8.41 -32.50
C LYS A 178 32.19 8.02 -31.33
N LEU A 179 32.02 6.73 -31.04
CA LEU A 179 31.28 6.25 -29.86
C LEU A 179 31.80 6.88 -28.55
N PHE A 180 33.08 7.24 -28.50
CA PHE A 180 33.72 7.81 -27.31
C PHE A 180 33.89 9.33 -27.39
N ALA A 181 33.57 9.96 -28.53
CA ALA A 181 33.60 11.41 -28.69
C ALA A 181 32.23 11.98 -28.31
N VAL A 182 32.10 12.55 -27.11
CA VAL A 182 30.87 13.26 -26.72
C VAL A 182 30.99 14.70 -27.24
N ASN A 183 30.20 15.11 -28.23
CA ASN A 183 30.30 16.47 -28.74
C ASN A 183 29.86 17.50 -27.67
N GLN A 184 30.69 18.53 -27.46
CA GLN A 184 30.44 19.62 -26.51
C GLN A 184 29.21 20.43 -26.95
N VAL A 185 28.06 20.19 -26.34
CA VAL A 185 26.91 21.11 -26.36
C VAL A 185 27.03 22.16 -25.23
N ASP A 186 28.18 22.25 -24.55
CA ASP A 186 28.38 23.00 -23.30
C ASP A 186 28.96 24.42 -23.46
N ARG A 187 28.93 25.06 -24.65
CA ARG A 187 29.41 26.46 -24.79
C ARG A 187 28.35 27.55 -24.85
N LEU A 188 27.06 27.23 -24.76
CA LEU A 188 25.99 28.24 -24.84
C LEU A 188 25.28 28.55 -23.51
N LEU A 189 25.56 27.79 -22.45
CA LEU A 189 24.93 28.01 -21.15
C LEU A 189 25.72 28.94 -20.22
N ASP A 190 26.99 29.25 -20.54
CA ASP A 190 27.90 29.99 -19.64
C ASP A 190 28.29 31.39 -20.14
N SER A 191 27.59 31.95 -21.15
CA SER A 191 27.93 33.28 -21.69
C SER A 191 26.73 34.19 -21.95
N GLY A 192 25.73 34.21 -21.06
CA GLY A 192 24.88 35.40 -20.79
C GLY A 192 24.23 36.15 -21.97
N LEU A 193 24.17 35.58 -23.17
CA LEU A 193 23.67 36.22 -24.38
C LEU A 193 22.75 35.22 -25.07
N ARG A 194 21.44 35.46 -24.94
CA ARG A 194 20.39 34.74 -25.68
C ARG A 194 20.48 35.15 -27.16
N PRO A 195 20.69 34.23 -28.11
CA PRO A 195 20.46 34.55 -29.51
C PRO A 195 18.97 34.36 -29.81
N ASN A 196 18.33 35.44 -30.22
CA ASN A 196 17.03 35.42 -30.88
C ASN A 196 17.08 34.47 -32.08
N HIS A 197 16.33 33.37 -32.02
CA HIS A 197 15.76 32.78 -33.22
C HIS A 197 14.26 33.00 -33.14
N GLU A 198 13.78 33.92 -33.96
CA GLU A 198 12.39 34.08 -34.30
C GLU A 198 11.85 32.74 -34.77
N HIS A 199 10.98 32.15 -33.95
CA HIS A 199 10.10 31.08 -34.34
C HIS A 199 9.18 31.61 -35.44
N VAL A 200 9.33 31.11 -36.67
CA VAL A 200 8.21 31.08 -37.62
C VAL A 200 7.30 29.96 -37.11
N PRO A 201 6.07 30.26 -36.64
CA PRO A 201 5.22 29.27 -36.01
C PRO A 201 4.57 28.38 -37.08
N ILE A 202 4.83 27.07 -37.01
CA ILE A 202 3.88 26.09 -37.54
C ILE A 202 2.96 25.76 -36.37
N ASP A 203 1.81 26.41 -36.39
CA ASP A 203 0.73 26.34 -35.42
C ASP A 203 0.03 24.97 -35.53
N LEU A 204 0.52 23.97 -34.80
CA LEU A 204 -0.29 22.82 -34.42
C LEU A 204 -0.85 23.14 -33.04
N PRO A 205 -2.19 23.29 -32.90
CA PRO A 205 -2.78 23.78 -31.67
C PRO A 205 -2.42 22.82 -30.55
N ARG A 206 -1.76 23.33 -29.50
CA ARG A 206 -1.71 22.62 -28.22
C ARG A 206 -3.16 22.48 -27.78
N LEU A 207 -3.71 21.29 -27.96
CA LEU A 207 -5.04 21.00 -27.47
C LEU A 207 -4.96 21.10 -25.95
N GLU A 208 -5.75 22.01 -25.41
CA GLU A 208 -5.78 22.37 -24.01
C GLU A 208 -7.24 22.42 -23.56
N PHE A 209 -7.48 22.00 -22.32
CA PHE A 209 -8.76 22.13 -21.65
C PHE A 209 -8.57 23.07 -20.46
N LYS A 210 -9.26 24.21 -20.47
CA LYS A 210 -9.11 25.28 -19.47
C LYS A 210 -7.64 25.73 -19.25
N GLY A 211 -6.85 25.79 -20.31
CA GLY A 211 -5.43 26.17 -20.24
C GLY A 211 -4.48 25.06 -19.77
N ILE A 212 -4.99 23.84 -19.54
CA ILE A 212 -4.16 22.68 -19.20
C ILE A 212 -3.97 21.80 -20.44
N PRO A 213 -2.73 21.49 -20.85
CA PRO A 213 -2.46 20.58 -21.96
C PRO A 213 -3.07 19.20 -21.73
N TYR A 214 -3.76 18.64 -22.74
CA TYR A 214 -4.29 17.26 -22.63
C TYR A 214 -3.21 16.23 -22.31
N SER A 215 -1.97 16.46 -22.74
CA SER A 215 -0.82 15.62 -22.36
C SER A 215 -0.61 15.57 -20.84
N SER A 216 -0.73 16.69 -20.14
CA SER A 216 -0.64 16.77 -18.67
C SER A 216 -1.83 16.06 -18.01
N ILE A 217 -3.03 16.24 -18.55
CA ILE A 217 -4.27 15.59 -18.06
C ILE A 217 -4.14 14.06 -18.19
N ILE A 218 -3.63 13.58 -19.33
CA ILE A 218 -3.47 12.15 -19.63
C ILE A 218 -2.37 11.53 -18.77
N ALA A 219 -1.24 12.21 -18.61
CA ALA A 219 -0.14 11.76 -17.76
C ALA A 219 -0.61 11.60 -16.30
N GLU A 220 -1.34 12.58 -15.78
CA GLU A 220 -1.91 12.55 -14.45
C GLU A 220 -3.02 11.48 -14.32
N TRP A 221 -3.81 11.24 -15.37
CA TRP A 221 -4.79 10.16 -15.41
C TRP A 221 -4.13 8.78 -15.29
N TRP A 222 -3.06 8.53 -16.03
CA TRP A 222 -2.29 7.28 -15.95
C TRP A 222 -1.68 7.09 -14.56
N ARG A 223 -1.10 8.15 -14.00
CA ARG A 223 -0.54 8.15 -12.65
C ARG A 223 -1.56 7.68 -11.60
N ARG A 224 -2.81 8.13 -11.71
CA ARG A 224 -3.90 7.76 -10.79
C ARG A 224 -4.56 6.41 -11.07
N ASN A 225 -4.47 5.89 -12.30
CA ASN A 225 -5.17 4.67 -12.74
C ASN A 225 -4.25 3.45 -12.92
N GLY A 226 -3.15 3.39 -12.17
CA GLY A 226 -2.25 2.22 -12.15
C GLY A 226 -1.27 2.15 -13.32
N GLY A 227 -0.89 3.32 -13.86
CA GLY A 227 0.13 3.47 -14.90
C GLY A 227 -0.32 3.08 -16.31
N GLU A 228 0.56 3.33 -17.25
CA GLU A 228 0.37 3.02 -18.67
C GLU A 228 0.09 1.51 -18.89
N PRO A 229 -0.70 1.14 -19.91
CA PRO A 229 -1.12 -0.23 -20.12
C PRO A 229 0.02 -1.15 -20.59
N ALA A 230 0.15 -2.31 -19.95
CA ALA A 230 0.97 -3.42 -20.46
C ALA A 230 0.30 -4.14 -21.65
N GLU A 231 1.07 -4.96 -22.37
CA GLU A 231 0.55 -5.79 -23.46
C GLU A 231 -0.53 -6.77 -22.96
N GLY A 232 -1.70 -6.77 -23.58
CA GLY A 232 -2.88 -7.54 -23.17
C GLY A 232 -3.98 -6.75 -22.44
N GLU A 233 -3.67 -5.58 -21.84
CA GLU A 233 -4.67 -4.71 -21.19
C GLU A 233 -4.93 -3.38 -21.93
N ARG A 234 -4.21 -3.12 -23.03
CA ARG A 234 -4.22 -1.87 -23.81
C ARG A 234 -5.63 -1.44 -24.21
N ASN A 235 -6.42 -2.31 -24.83
CA ASN A 235 -7.77 -1.99 -25.29
C ASN A 235 -8.70 -1.60 -24.14
N VAL A 236 -8.62 -2.29 -23.00
CA VAL A 236 -9.48 -2.03 -21.84
C VAL A 236 -9.11 -0.72 -21.16
N LYS A 237 -7.81 -0.45 -21.00
CA LYS A 237 -7.31 0.78 -20.37
C LYS A 237 -7.48 2.02 -21.26
N LEU A 238 -7.22 1.90 -22.57
CA LEU A 238 -7.47 2.98 -23.54
C LEU A 238 -8.96 3.30 -23.67
N HIS A 239 -9.84 2.30 -23.68
CA HIS A 239 -11.28 2.54 -23.65
C HIS A 239 -11.71 3.32 -22.40
N LYS A 240 -11.17 2.98 -21.23
CA LYS A 240 -11.44 3.71 -19.98
C LYS A 240 -10.91 5.15 -20.04
N LEU A 241 -9.72 5.38 -20.58
CA LEU A 241 -9.19 6.73 -20.78
C LEU A 241 -10.11 7.54 -21.69
N ALA A 242 -10.50 6.99 -22.84
CA ALA A 242 -11.41 7.64 -23.79
C ALA A 242 -12.77 7.99 -23.15
N VAL A 243 -13.35 7.09 -22.33
CA VAL A 243 -14.60 7.35 -21.60
C VAL A 243 -14.48 8.50 -20.60
N ASN A 244 -13.29 8.73 -20.01
CA ASN A 244 -13.06 9.84 -19.10
C ASN A 244 -12.76 11.15 -19.86
N LEU A 245 -11.98 11.09 -20.93
CA LEU A 245 -11.64 12.24 -21.75
C LEU A 245 -12.83 12.76 -22.57
N ARG A 246 -13.74 11.89 -23.02
CA ARG A 246 -14.88 12.31 -23.87
C ARG A 246 -15.71 13.41 -23.23
N ALA A 247 -15.81 13.47 -21.90
CA ALA A 247 -16.57 14.49 -21.19
C ALA A 247 -15.91 15.89 -21.28
N ILE A 248 -14.59 15.96 -21.44
CA ILE A 248 -13.83 17.21 -21.60
C ILE A 248 -13.42 17.47 -23.06
N CYS A 249 -13.73 16.54 -23.98
CA CYS A 249 -13.57 16.69 -25.43
C CYS A 249 -14.91 16.91 -26.16
N ASP A 250 -15.98 17.30 -25.46
CA ASP A 250 -17.36 17.43 -25.98
C ASP A 250 -17.88 16.17 -26.71
N ASN A 251 -17.38 14.99 -26.36
CA ASN A 251 -17.66 13.72 -27.07
C ASN A 251 -17.29 13.74 -28.56
N LYS A 252 -16.39 14.66 -29.00
CA LYS A 252 -15.90 14.76 -30.39
C LYS A 252 -14.81 13.70 -30.62
N LYS A 253 -15.08 12.77 -31.54
CA LYS A 253 -14.18 11.66 -31.86
C LYS A 253 -12.88 12.14 -32.46
N GLU A 254 -12.93 13.22 -33.23
CA GLU A 254 -11.79 13.84 -33.90
C GLU A 254 -10.79 14.39 -32.89
N VAL A 255 -11.28 15.01 -31.81
CA VAL A 255 -10.46 15.54 -30.71
C VAL A 255 -9.88 14.39 -29.90
N LEU A 256 -10.67 13.37 -29.59
CA LEU A 256 -10.19 12.17 -28.90
C LEU A 256 -9.10 11.44 -29.69
N MET A 257 -9.24 11.31 -31.01
CA MET A 257 -8.22 10.71 -31.87
C MET A 257 -6.91 11.51 -31.89
N GLN A 258 -6.95 12.82 -31.62
CA GLN A 258 -5.76 13.67 -31.56
C GLN A 258 -5.06 13.63 -30.19
N VAL A 259 -5.82 13.49 -29.10
CA VAL A 259 -5.25 13.52 -27.74
C VAL A 259 -4.92 12.13 -27.20
N MET A 260 -5.57 11.07 -27.68
CA MET A 260 -5.42 9.72 -27.14
C MET A 260 -4.04 9.11 -27.47
N PRO A 261 -3.34 8.51 -26.48
CA PRO A 261 -2.11 7.77 -26.73
C PRO A 261 -2.39 6.44 -27.44
N ARG A 262 -1.42 5.97 -28.23
CA ARG A 262 -1.57 4.75 -29.06
C ARG A 262 -1.15 3.46 -28.38
N PHE A 263 -0.11 3.47 -27.55
CA PHE A 263 0.48 2.26 -26.93
C PHE A 263 0.64 1.07 -27.89
N GLY A 264 1.02 1.33 -29.14
CA GLY A 264 1.19 0.30 -30.17
C GLY A 264 -0.08 -0.18 -30.85
N LEU A 265 -1.24 0.46 -30.64
CA LEU A 265 -2.41 0.29 -31.50
C LEU A 265 -2.22 1.09 -32.80
N THR A 266 -2.68 0.51 -33.92
CA THR A 266 -2.84 1.22 -35.19
C THR A 266 -3.95 2.29 -35.10
N ASP A 267 -3.94 3.26 -36.02
CA ASP A 267 -4.99 4.30 -36.06
C ASP A 267 -6.40 3.70 -36.22
N THR A 268 -6.53 2.57 -36.92
CA THR A 268 -7.80 1.84 -37.08
C THR A 268 -8.28 1.22 -35.76
N GLU A 269 -7.37 0.66 -34.96
CA GLU A 269 -7.69 0.08 -33.66
C GLU A 269 -8.03 1.15 -32.63
N LEU A 270 -7.27 2.25 -32.59
CA LEU A 270 -7.57 3.38 -31.73
C LEU A 270 -8.93 4.00 -32.09
N LYS A 271 -9.24 4.11 -33.38
CA LYS A 271 -10.54 4.59 -33.86
C LYS A 271 -11.69 3.70 -33.37
N SER A 272 -11.52 2.37 -33.39
CA SER A 272 -12.50 1.43 -32.83
C SER A 272 -12.73 1.63 -31.32
N VAL A 273 -11.66 1.90 -30.56
CA VAL A 273 -11.73 2.20 -29.13
C VAL A 273 -12.47 3.51 -28.86
N VAL A 274 -12.17 4.57 -29.61
CA VAL A 274 -12.85 5.87 -29.52
C VAL A 274 -14.32 5.76 -29.93
N ASP A 275 -14.62 5.02 -31.00
CA ASP A 275 -15.99 4.77 -31.46
C ASP A 275 -16.81 4.03 -30.40
N SER A 276 -16.24 3.00 -29.77
CA SER A 276 -16.87 2.30 -28.65
C SER A 276 -17.11 3.21 -27.45
N ALA A 277 -16.10 4.03 -27.11
CA ALA A 277 -16.19 4.96 -25.99
C ALA A 277 -17.19 6.09 -26.22
N CYS A 278 -17.52 6.46 -27.47
CA CYS A 278 -18.47 7.55 -27.75
C CYS A 278 -19.91 7.06 -28.05
N LYS A 279 -20.20 5.75 -27.92
CA LYS A 279 -21.56 5.20 -28.14
C LYS A 279 -22.61 5.73 -27.18
N GLU A 280 -22.21 6.05 -25.95
CA GLU A 280 -23.08 6.61 -24.92
C GLU A 280 -22.73 8.08 -24.68
N GLU A 281 -23.74 8.92 -24.46
CA GLU A 281 -23.52 10.32 -24.12
C GLU A 281 -22.85 10.47 -22.74
N PRO A 282 -21.92 11.44 -22.57
CA PRO A 282 -21.28 11.69 -21.31
C PRO A 282 -22.27 12.21 -20.26
N LYS A 283 -22.31 11.58 -19.09
CA LYS A 283 -23.09 12.03 -17.91
C LYS A 283 -22.34 13.09 -17.09
N GLY A 284 -21.64 14.01 -17.76
CA GLY A 284 -20.73 14.99 -17.16
C GLY A 284 -19.29 14.50 -16.94
N VAL A 285 -18.45 15.38 -16.38
CA VAL A 285 -17.03 15.10 -16.06
C VAL A 285 -16.95 14.13 -14.88
N SER A 286 -16.17 13.06 -14.99
CA SER A 286 -16.02 12.08 -13.91
C SER A 286 -15.25 12.67 -12.73
N LYS A 287 -15.48 12.18 -11.49
CA LYS A 287 -14.72 12.62 -10.30
C LYS A 287 -13.20 12.44 -10.45
N VAL A 288 -12.80 11.38 -11.17
CA VAL A 288 -11.39 11.14 -11.51
C VAL A 288 -10.85 12.27 -12.38
N MET A 289 -11.59 12.68 -13.41
CA MET A 289 -11.17 13.76 -14.30
C MET A 289 -11.22 15.12 -13.62
N GLN A 290 -12.24 15.38 -12.79
CA GLN A 290 -12.34 16.63 -12.02
C GLN A 290 -11.14 16.79 -11.07
N GLY A 291 -10.80 15.76 -10.31
CA GLY A 291 -9.64 15.81 -9.42
C GLY A 291 -8.29 15.93 -10.15
N ILE A 292 -8.18 15.52 -11.42
CA ILE A 292 -6.98 15.71 -12.24
C ILE A 292 -6.85 17.18 -12.65
N LEU A 293 -7.96 17.79 -13.09
CA LEU A 293 -8.00 19.19 -13.48
C LEU A 293 -7.69 20.09 -12.29
N ASP A 294 -8.30 19.84 -11.13
CA ASP A 294 -8.08 20.65 -9.93
C ASP A 294 -6.60 20.62 -9.51
N SER A 295 -5.93 19.45 -9.49
CA SER A 295 -4.50 19.35 -9.17
C SER A 295 -3.58 20.05 -10.18
N LEU A 296 -4.02 20.23 -11.43
CA LEU A 296 -3.24 20.87 -12.48
C LEU A 296 -3.52 22.40 -12.58
N GLU A 297 -4.70 22.88 -12.16
CA GLU A 297 -5.04 24.33 -12.13
C GLU A 297 -4.28 25.11 -11.04
N PHE A 298 -3.84 24.48 -9.93
CA PHE A 298 -3.12 25.16 -8.83
C PHE A 298 -1.60 25.33 -9.03
N ARG A 299 -1.07 25.07 -10.23
CA ARG A 299 0.37 25.13 -10.53
C ARG A 299 0.73 26.28 -11.49
N ASP A 300 0.65 27.55 -11.08
CA ASP A 300 1.54 28.59 -11.64
C ASP A 300 1.66 29.92 -10.85
N ASP A 301 2.82 30.58 -11.06
CA ASP A 301 3.21 31.98 -10.77
C ASP A 301 3.68 32.38 -9.34
N SER A 302 4.70 31.72 -8.82
CA SER A 302 5.79 32.34 -8.03
C SER A 302 6.82 31.28 -7.64
N GLY A 303 8.07 31.49 -8.02
CA GLY A 303 9.20 30.60 -7.70
C GLY A 303 9.63 30.58 -6.23
N GLU A 304 8.69 30.64 -5.29
CA GLU A 304 8.90 30.34 -3.87
C GLU A 304 8.06 29.12 -3.48
N PHE A 305 8.70 28.15 -2.84
CA PHE A 305 8.08 26.91 -2.39
C PHE A 305 7.18 27.20 -1.17
N THR A 306 5.95 27.68 -1.40
CA THR A 306 4.90 27.58 -0.39
C THR A 306 4.35 26.17 -0.43
N THR A 307 4.60 25.45 0.65
CA THR A 307 4.10 24.11 0.98
C THR A 307 2.59 24.00 0.76
N ALA A 308 2.21 23.47 -0.41
CA ALA A 308 0.94 22.80 -0.62
C ALA A 308 1.28 21.40 -1.17
N ILE A 309 1.40 20.49 -0.21
CA ILE A 309 1.67 19.07 -0.38
C ILE A 309 0.47 18.47 -1.11
N ASP A 310 0.67 17.91 -2.31
CA ASP A 310 -0.26 16.93 -2.89
C ASP A 310 0.43 15.57 -2.92
N GLU A 311 -0.24 14.63 -2.27
CA GLU A 311 0.24 13.40 -1.68
C GLU A 311 0.17 12.29 -2.72
N SER A 312 1.31 11.77 -3.21
CA SER A 312 1.35 10.39 -3.74
C SER A 312 2.70 9.80 -4.12
N ALA A 313 3.83 10.51 -3.94
CA ALA A 313 5.16 9.88 -4.05
C ALA A 313 6.15 10.28 -2.92
N ASP A 314 5.93 11.40 -2.23
CA ASP A 314 6.65 11.79 -1.00
C ASP A 314 6.08 11.14 0.28
N GLY A 315 4.96 10.42 0.15
CA GLY A 315 4.26 9.81 1.27
C GLY A 315 5.10 8.84 2.10
N SER A 316 6.17 8.24 1.56
CA SER A 316 6.99 7.33 2.36
C SER A 316 7.96 8.07 3.29
N ALA A 317 8.61 9.15 2.86
CA ALA A 317 9.57 9.88 3.70
C ALA A 317 8.84 10.74 4.73
N GLU A 318 7.78 11.43 4.30
CA GLU A 318 6.99 12.29 5.18
C GLU A 318 6.06 11.47 6.11
N ALA A 319 5.44 10.37 5.65
CA ALA A 319 4.73 9.47 6.56
C ALA A 319 5.70 8.72 7.48
N ASN A 320 6.90 8.31 7.04
CA ASN A 320 7.90 7.75 7.94
C ASN A 320 8.37 8.79 8.98
N SER A 321 8.50 10.06 8.61
CA SER A 321 8.83 11.17 9.53
C SER A 321 7.69 11.44 10.53
N LYS A 322 6.43 11.47 10.05
CA LYS A 322 5.22 11.57 10.89
C LYS A 322 5.07 10.35 11.82
N LEU A 323 5.34 9.13 11.33
CA LEU A 323 5.36 7.88 12.11
C LEU A 323 6.47 7.84 13.15
N TYR A 324 7.66 8.34 12.80
CA TYR A 324 8.78 8.46 13.73
C TYR A 324 8.47 9.47 14.85
N THR A 325 7.85 10.60 14.50
CA THR A 325 7.37 11.60 15.46
C THR A 325 6.22 11.08 16.32
N LEU A 326 5.36 10.21 15.77
CA LEU A 326 4.31 9.55 16.52
C LEU A 326 4.91 8.60 17.56
N HIS A 327 5.90 7.79 17.18
CA HIS A 327 6.55 6.82 18.08
C HIS A 327 7.11 7.46 19.36
N SER A 328 7.71 8.65 19.26
CA SER A 328 8.24 9.36 20.43
C SER A 328 7.17 9.88 21.40
N LYS A 329 5.93 10.03 20.92
CA LYS A 329 4.77 10.52 21.67
C LYS A 329 3.81 9.42 22.08
N LEU A 330 4.10 8.14 21.82
CA LEU A 330 3.21 7.05 22.22
C LEU A 330 3.31 6.79 23.74
N PRO A 331 2.17 6.56 24.41
CA PRO A 331 2.12 6.22 25.83
C PRO A 331 2.61 4.79 26.05
N ILE A 332 2.73 4.44 27.34
CA ILE A 332 3.08 3.09 27.79
C ILE A 332 2.19 2.01 27.14
N GLY A 333 2.79 0.87 26.84
CA GLY A 333 2.17 -0.25 26.16
C GLY A 333 2.17 -0.07 24.64
N LEU A 334 1.68 1.06 24.12
CA LEU A 334 1.67 1.33 22.69
C LEU A 334 3.09 1.51 22.14
N LYS A 335 3.93 2.25 22.86
CA LYS A 335 5.33 2.45 22.49
C LYS A 335 6.11 1.14 22.50
N GLU A 336 5.99 0.35 23.57
CA GLU A 336 6.67 -0.95 23.71
C GLU A 336 6.19 -1.97 22.67
N SER A 337 4.93 -1.86 22.23
CA SER A 337 4.40 -2.66 21.12
C SER A 337 5.12 -2.41 19.80
N LEU A 338 5.89 -1.33 19.65
CA LEU A 338 6.64 -1.02 18.43
C LEU A 338 8.14 -1.30 18.54
N VAL A 339 8.64 -1.68 19.72
CA VAL A 339 10.05 -2.05 19.91
C VAL A 339 10.40 -3.23 19.00
N GLY A 340 11.44 -3.03 18.19
CA GLY A 340 11.92 -4.04 17.25
C GLY A 340 11.09 -4.20 15.97
N VAL A 341 10.06 -3.36 15.77
CA VAL A 341 9.21 -3.32 14.57
C VAL A 341 9.70 -2.22 13.63
N PRO A 342 9.86 -2.48 12.31
CA PRO A 342 10.15 -1.45 11.32
C PRO A 342 9.11 -0.33 11.32
N VAL A 343 9.55 0.92 11.12
CA VAL A 343 8.66 2.12 11.12
C VAL A 343 7.49 1.98 10.14
N SER A 344 7.75 1.40 8.96
CA SER A 344 6.72 1.13 7.94
C SER A 344 5.62 0.17 8.39
N MET A 345 5.85 -0.62 9.45
CA MET A 345 4.89 -1.55 10.04
C MET A 345 4.24 -1.03 11.33
N HIS A 346 4.58 0.18 11.79
CA HIS A 346 4.06 0.73 13.05
C HIS A 346 2.54 0.90 13.02
N MET A 347 1.97 1.51 11.97
CA MET A 347 0.52 1.67 11.87
C MET A 347 -0.22 0.32 11.88
N PRO A 348 0.13 -0.68 11.02
CA PRO A 348 -0.48 -2.01 11.09
C PRO A 348 -0.45 -2.65 12.48
N VAL A 349 0.66 -2.52 13.22
CA VAL A 349 0.76 -3.05 14.59
C VAL A 349 -0.16 -2.31 15.55
N LEU A 350 -0.13 -0.96 15.56
CA LEU A 350 -1.02 -0.16 16.41
C LEU A 350 -2.49 -0.49 16.11
N CYS A 351 -2.84 -0.53 14.83
CA CYS A 351 -4.16 -0.87 14.33
C CYS A 351 -4.65 -2.25 14.81
N GLY A 352 -3.75 -3.24 14.86
CA GLY A 352 -4.08 -4.58 15.34
C GLY A 352 -4.24 -4.70 16.85
N ILE A 353 -3.53 -3.88 17.64
CA ILE A 353 -3.62 -3.93 19.12
C ILE A 353 -4.74 -3.05 19.70
N MET A 354 -5.19 -2.01 19.00
CA MET A 354 -6.23 -1.11 19.52
C MET A 354 -7.54 -1.82 19.92
N PRO A 355 -8.05 -2.82 19.16
CA PRO A 355 -9.24 -3.58 19.58
C PRO A 355 -9.09 -4.35 20.90
N ILE A 356 -7.94 -4.99 21.17
CA ILE A 356 -7.70 -5.68 22.44
C ILE A 356 -7.48 -4.69 23.59
N ALA A 357 -6.80 -3.57 23.33
CA ALA A 357 -6.67 -2.49 24.32
C ALA A 357 -8.06 -1.93 24.72
N ALA A 358 -8.93 -1.68 23.75
CA ALA A 358 -10.32 -1.28 24.01
C ALA A 358 -11.12 -2.34 24.79
N ALA A 359 -10.87 -3.63 24.53
CA ALA A 359 -11.53 -4.69 25.29
C ALA A 359 -11.14 -4.66 26.77
N TYR A 360 -9.90 -4.28 27.12
CA TYR A 360 -9.51 -4.10 28.52
C TYR A 360 -10.18 -2.91 29.22
N ALA A 361 -10.55 -1.87 28.48
CA ALA A 361 -11.28 -0.70 28.99
C ALA A 361 -12.80 -0.83 28.80
N ASP A 362 -13.37 -2.03 29.04
CA ASP A 362 -14.76 -2.34 28.75
C ASP A 362 -15.81 -1.73 29.71
N GLN A 363 -15.36 -1.25 30.87
CA GLN A 363 -16.22 -0.55 31.84
C GLN A 363 -16.27 0.96 31.62
N VAL A 364 -15.68 1.47 30.53
CA VAL A 364 -15.62 2.90 30.22
C VAL A 364 -16.72 3.32 29.27
N THR A 365 -17.37 4.44 29.58
CA THR A 365 -18.21 5.20 28.66
C THR A 365 -17.61 6.57 28.38
N VAL A 366 -17.88 7.12 27.21
CA VAL A 366 -17.39 8.44 26.79
C VAL A 366 -18.50 9.19 26.05
N GLU A 367 -18.55 10.50 26.22
CA GLU A 367 -19.39 11.36 25.37
C GLU A 367 -18.67 11.58 24.03
N TYR A 368 -19.38 11.49 22.91
CA TYR A 368 -18.86 11.84 21.59
C TYR A 368 -19.22 13.29 21.22
N CYS A 369 -18.66 13.83 20.13
CA CYS A 369 -18.91 15.23 19.76
C CYS A 369 -20.36 15.52 19.35
N ASP A 370 -21.18 14.50 19.08
CA ASP A 370 -22.62 14.63 18.84
C ASP A 370 -23.48 14.59 20.13
N GLY A 371 -22.84 14.46 21.31
CA GLY A 371 -23.49 14.36 22.61
C GLY A 371 -23.92 12.94 22.99
N ASN A 372 -23.77 11.94 22.11
CA ASN A 372 -24.12 10.56 22.42
C ASN A 372 -23.06 9.88 23.28
N THR A 373 -23.51 9.01 24.19
CA THR A 373 -22.61 8.18 25.00
C THR A 373 -22.19 6.93 24.24
N HIS A 374 -20.88 6.70 24.12
CA HIS A 374 -20.29 5.57 23.43
C HIS A 374 -19.53 4.64 24.38
N ARG A 375 -19.49 3.36 24.03
CA ARG A 375 -18.49 2.38 24.50
C ARG A 375 -17.36 2.24 23.47
N LEU A 376 -16.29 1.56 23.85
CA LEU A 376 -15.08 1.38 23.03
C LEU A 376 -15.18 0.15 22.10
N GLY A 377 -16.18 0.13 21.22
CA GLY A 377 -16.30 -0.88 20.16
C GLY A 377 -15.26 -0.65 19.06
N LEU A 378 -14.31 -1.57 18.88
CA LEU A 378 -13.27 -1.47 17.86
C LEU A 378 -13.05 -2.81 17.15
N MET A 379 -12.93 -2.73 15.83
CA MET A 379 -12.69 -3.87 14.95
C MET A 379 -11.60 -3.50 13.97
N SER A 380 -10.66 -4.41 13.68
CA SER A 380 -9.58 -4.12 12.74
C SER A 380 -9.30 -5.27 11.77
N ILE A 381 -8.95 -4.90 10.53
CA ILE A 381 -8.39 -5.81 9.53
C ILE A 381 -7.03 -5.29 9.10
N ILE A 382 -6.00 -6.11 9.30
CA ILE A 382 -4.67 -5.86 8.77
C ILE A 382 -4.50 -6.68 7.49
N ARG A 383 -4.48 -5.98 6.35
CA ARG A 383 -4.31 -6.60 5.04
C ARG A 383 -2.85 -6.61 4.63
N GLY A 384 -2.42 -7.66 3.96
CA GLY A 384 -1.09 -7.74 3.37
C GLY A 384 -0.94 -8.98 2.51
N GLU A 385 -0.07 -8.91 1.51
CA GLU A 385 0.25 -10.05 0.65
C GLU A 385 0.76 -11.25 1.45
N GLN A 386 0.82 -12.41 0.81
CA GLN A 386 1.47 -13.56 1.42
C GLN A 386 2.94 -13.23 1.76
N ALA A 387 3.43 -13.77 2.87
CA ALA A 387 4.77 -13.48 3.39
C ALA A 387 5.09 -12.00 3.71
N SER A 388 4.08 -11.12 3.83
CA SER A 388 4.26 -9.70 4.23
C SER A 388 4.59 -9.46 5.71
N ASN A 389 5.01 -10.49 6.46
CA ASN A 389 5.31 -10.43 7.90
C ASN A 389 4.14 -10.02 8.81
N LYS A 390 2.88 -10.30 8.43
CA LYS A 390 1.67 -10.05 9.27
C LYS A 390 1.77 -10.65 10.68
N SER A 391 2.59 -11.68 10.88
CA SER A 391 2.87 -12.29 12.18
C SER A 391 3.44 -11.29 13.21
N VAL A 392 4.02 -10.16 12.78
CA VAL A 392 4.45 -9.11 13.72
C VAL A 392 3.28 -8.53 14.52
N VAL A 393 2.10 -8.41 13.89
CA VAL A 393 0.87 -7.96 14.55
C VAL A 393 0.39 -9.01 15.55
N LYS A 394 0.40 -10.29 15.14
CA LYS A 394 0.07 -11.41 16.03
C LYS A 394 0.95 -11.38 17.27
N ASN A 395 2.27 -11.25 17.12
CA ASN A 395 3.20 -11.22 18.24
C ASN A 395 2.92 -10.05 19.20
N ALA A 396 2.44 -8.92 18.71
CA ALA A 396 2.03 -7.80 19.56
C ALA A 396 0.71 -8.12 20.30
N VAL A 397 -0.31 -8.59 19.58
CA VAL A 397 -1.61 -8.96 20.16
C VAL A 397 -1.47 -10.08 21.20
N ASP A 398 -0.58 -11.05 20.97
CA ASP A 398 -0.30 -12.16 21.89
C ASP A 398 0.24 -11.69 23.25
N ILE A 399 1.01 -10.60 23.29
CA ILE A 399 1.48 -10.02 24.54
C ILE A 399 0.33 -9.30 25.24
N TRP A 400 -0.44 -8.49 24.50
CA TRP A 400 -1.59 -7.77 25.06
C TRP A 400 -2.63 -8.71 25.64
N LYS A 401 -2.96 -9.82 24.96
CA LYS A 401 -4.03 -10.74 25.38
C LYS A 401 -3.67 -11.62 26.59
N ARG A 402 -2.40 -11.66 27.01
CA ARG A 402 -1.86 -12.63 27.99
C ARG A 402 -2.71 -12.75 29.26
N GLN A 403 -3.10 -11.64 29.88
CA GLN A 403 -3.93 -11.68 31.10
C GLN A 403 -5.31 -12.30 30.84
N LEU A 404 -5.94 -12.03 29.68
CA LEU A 404 -7.22 -12.66 29.36
C LEU A 404 -7.06 -14.14 29.06
N ASP A 405 -5.99 -14.55 28.37
CA ASP A 405 -5.71 -15.96 28.10
C ASP A 405 -5.53 -16.76 29.40
N GLU A 406 -4.79 -16.20 30.38
CA GLU A 406 -4.55 -16.83 31.68
C GLU A 406 -5.87 -16.98 32.48
N GLU A 407 -6.69 -15.92 32.53
CA GLU A 407 -8.01 -15.94 33.16
C GLU A 407 -8.97 -16.93 32.48
N ASP A 408 -9.01 -16.89 31.14
CA ASP A 408 -9.84 -17.77 30.32
C ASP A 408 -9.42 -19.23 30.43
N ALA A 409 -8.13 -19.53 30.55
CA ALA A 409 -7.64 -20.90 30.73
C ALA A 409 -8.21 -21.52 32.02
N LEU A 410 -8.21 -20.77 33.13
CA LEU A 410 -8.80 -21.19 34.39
C LEU A 410 -10.33 -21.35 34.27
N SER A 411 -11.01 -20.43 33.60
CA SER A 411 -12.45 -20.52 33.32
C SER A 411 -12.80 -21.73 32.44
N ARG A 412 -12.01 -22.02 31.41
CA ARG A 412 -12.20 -23.17 30.52
C ARG A 412 -11.99 -24.49 31.26
N LYS A 413 -10.99 -24.57 32.14
CA LYS A 413 -10.79 -25.73 33.01
C LYS A 413 -12.01 -25.99 33.90
N ARG A 414 -12.57 -24.95 34.53
CA ARG A 414 -13.81 -25.06 35.33
C ARG A 414 -15.01 -25.53 34.49
N GLU A 415 -15.14 -25.03 33.26
CA GLU A 415 -16.19 -25.47 32.33
C GLU A 415 -16.01 -26.94 31.91
N GLU A 416 -14.76 -27.39 31.71
CA GLU A 416 -14.43 -28.78 31.36
C GLU A 416 -14.71 -29.73 32.52
N GLU A 417 -14.27 -29.41 33.74
CA GLU A 417 -14.58 -30.17 34.97
C GLU A 417 -16.10 -30.27 35.21
N TRP A 418 -16.87 -29.22 34.89
CA TRP A 418 -18.33 -29.26 34.91
C TRP A 418 -18.90 -30.19 33.82
N LYS A 419 -18.40 -30.13 32.59
CA LYS A 419 -18.81 -31.00 31.48
C LYS A 419 -18.53 -32.48 31.81
N GLU A 420 -17.40 -32.80 32.41
CA GLU A 420 -17.04 -34.15 32.83
C GLU A 420 -17.98 -34.67 33.93
N ARG A 421 -18.22 -33.87 34.98
CA ARG A 421 -19.20 -34.21 36.03
C ARG A 421 -20.61 -34.43 35.46
N LYS A 422 -21.01 -33.62 34.49
CA LYS A 422 -22.31 -33.76 33.81
C LYS A 422 -22.40 -35.05 32.96
N LYS A 423 -21.29 -35.47 32.32
CA LYS A 423 -21.22 -36.72 31.54
C LYS A 423 -21.17 -37.96 32.44
N GLY A 424 -20.47 -37.89 33.57
CA GLY A 424 -20.32 -39.00 34.52
C GLY A 424 -21.50 -39.24 35.46
N ARG A 425 -22.57 -38.45 35.35
CA ARG A 425 -23.75 -38.54 36.24
C ARG A 425 -24.53 -39.83 36.03
N LYS A 426 -25.04 -40.41 37.11
CA LYS A 426 -26.05 -41.47 37.03
C LYS A 426 -27.41 -40.88 36.66
N ALA A 427 -28.30 -41.69 36.07
CA ALA A 427 -29.60 -41.22 35.56
C ALA A 427 -30.47 -40.50 36.61
N ASN A 428 -30.33 -40.87 37.89
CA ASN A 428 -31.11 -40.32 39.01
C ASN A 428 -30.42 -39.16 39.75
N GLU A 429 -29.23 -38.74 39.32
CA GLU A 429 -28.50 -37.63 39.95
C GLU A 429 -28.86 -36.30 39.28
N LYS A 430 -29.13 -35.28 40.12
CA LYS A 430 -29.37 -33.91 39.66
C LYS A 430 -28.14 -33.43 38.89
N ALA A 431 -28.37 -32.91 37.68
CA ALA A 431 -27.29 -32.39 36.87
C ALA A 431 -26.57 -31.25 37.62
N PRO A 432 -25.22 -31.19 37.56
CA PRO A 432 -24.48 -30.10 38.19
C PRO A 432 -24.86 -28.76 37.53
N GLU A 433 -24.97 -27.71 38.35
CA GLU A 433 -25.28 -26.36 37.89
C GLU A 433 -24.18 -25.81 36.99
N ASP A 434 -24.55 -25.10 35.92
CA ASP A 434 -23.60 -24.50 34.98
C ASP A 434 -22.81 -23.40 35.71
N PRO A 435 -21.46 -23.43 35.70
CA PRO A 435 -20.66 -22.46 36.42
C PRO A 435 -20.72 -21.04 35.81
N HIS A 436 -21.38 -20.84 34.67
CA HIS A 436 -21.54 -19.54 34.00
C HIS A 436 -20.21 -18.78 33.84
N VAL A 437 -19.15 -19.50 33.49
CA VAL A 437 -17.79 -18.93 33.47
C VAL A 437 -17.65 -17.79 32.47
N LEU A 438 -16.91 -16.76 32.90
CA LEU A 438 -16.45 -15.66 32.06
C LEU A 438 -15.29 -16.16 31.17
N ILE A 439 -15.51 -16.12 29.86
CA ILE A 439 -14.51 -16.40 28.83
C ILE A 439 -14.58 -15.26 27.83
N ARG A 440 -13.50 -14.48 27.72
CA ARG A 440 -13.47 -13.23 26.97
C ARG A 440 -12.74 -13.34 25.65
N VAL A 441 -11.78 -14.23 25.50
CA VAL A 441 -11.08 -14.53 24.24
C VAL A 441 -11.72 -15.74 23.60
N VAL A 442 -12.37 -15.52 22.47
CA VAL A 442 -13.06 -16.58 21.71
C VAL A 442 -12.42 -16.74 20.33
N PRO A 443 -12.44 -17.95 19.75
CA PRO A 443 -11.96 -18.13 18.39
C PRO A 443 -12.96 -17.50 17.41
N VAL A 444 -12.45 -16.98 16.29
CA VAL A 444 -13.28 -16.43 15.21
C VAL A 444 -14.29 -17.44 14.64
N THR A 445 -14.01 -18.73 14.81
CA THR A 445 -14.82 -19.87 14.38
C THR A 445 -15.98 -20.21 15.32
N VAL A 446 -16.14 -19.51 16.45
CA VAL A 446 -17.21 -19.74 17.43
C VAL A 446 -18.60 -19.70 16.78
N SER A 447 -19.49 -20.65 17.09
CA SER A 447 -20.87 -20.64 16.57
C SER A 447 -21.71 -19.52 17.19
N CYS A 448 -22.76 -19.05 16.53
CA CYS A 448 -23.64 -17.99 17.08
C CYS A 448 -24.26 -18.38 18.43
N SER A 449 -24.72 -19.62 18.58
CA SER A 449 -25.23 -20.14 19.86
C SER A 449 -24.18 -20.14 20.97
N THR A 450 -22.96 -20.59 20.70
CA THR A 450 -21.88 -20.52 21.69
C THR A 450 -21.52 -19.07 22.00
N LEU A 451 -21.47 -18.20 20.99
CA LEU A 451 -21.15 -16.78 21.16
C LEU A 451 -22.22 -16.07 22.01
N LEU A 452 -23.51 -16.36 21.82
CA LEU A 452 -24.59 -15.85 22.66
C LEU A 452 -24.40 -16.25 24.13
N LYS A 453 -24.08 -17.52 24.38
CA LYS A 453 -23.77 -18.00 25.74
C LYS A 453 -22.59 -17.23 26.34
N ARG A 454 -21.55 -16.95 25.54
CA ARG A 454 -20.41 -16.15 25.99
C ARG A 454 -20.81 -14.72 26.33
N PHE A 455 -21.65 -14.07 25.51
CA PHE A 455 -22.14 -12.72 25.83
C PHE A 455 -22.95 -12.67 27.11
N LYS A 456 -23.85 -13.64 27.33
CA LYS A 456 -24.62 -13.72 28.59
C LYS A 456 -23.72 -13.85 29.81
N ASN A 457 -22.76 -14.78 29.74
CA ASN A 457 -21.81 -14.98 30.83
C ASN A 457 -20.80 -13.83 30.97
N ALA A 458 -20.62 -13.01 29.93
CA ALA A 458 -19.72 -11.86 29.97
C ALA A 458 -20.24 -10.71 30.82
N GLN A 459 -21.55 -10.65 31.09
CA GLN A 459 -22.16 -9.62 31.96
C GLN A 459 -21.76 -8.18 31.59
N GLY A 460 -21.66 -7.90 30.29
CA GLY A 460 -21.30 -6.58 29.77
C GLY A 460 -19.81 -6.32 29.63
N HIS A 461 -18.94 -7.28 29.99
CA HIS A 461 -17.53 -7.27 29.60
C HIS A 461 -17.36 -7.50 28.10
N THR A 462 -16.36 -6.85 27.52
CA THR A 462 -16.09 -6.96 26.08
C THR A 462 -15.38 -8.27 25.79
N ILE A 463 -15.95 -9.04 24.87
CA ILE A 463 -15.33 -10.22 24.26
C ILE A 463 -14.34 -9.76 23.19
N PHE A 464 -13.27 -10.52 22.98
CA PHE A 464 -12.26 -10.30 21.96
C PHE A 464 -12.02 -11.54 21.10
N SER A 465 -11.77 -11.33 19.81
CA SER A 465 -11.29 -12.38 18.89
C SER A 465 -10.08 -11.93 18.10
N PHE A 466 -9.13 -12.84 17.91
CA PHE A 466 -8.04 -12.68 16.97
C PHE A 466 -8.08 -13.78 15.90
N GLY A 467 -7.91 -13.41 14.64
CA GLY A 467 -7.85 -14.35 13.53
C GLY A 467 -6.67 -14.08 12.61
N GLU A 468 -5.84 -15.08 12.35
CA GLU A 468 -4.68 -14.97 11.46
C GLU A 468 -5.04 -14.98 9.97
N GLU A 469 -6.24 -15.46 9.65
CA GLU A 469 -6.74 -15.53 8.29
C GLU A 469 -8.20 -15.10 8.22
N LEU A 470 -8.46 -13.98 7.55
CA LEU A 470 -9.79 -13.48 7.25
C LEU A 470 -10.63 -14.51 6.48
N ASP A 471 -9.99 -15.34 5.64
CA ASP A 471 -10.66 -16.43 4.93
C ASP A 471 -11.25 -17.50 5.86
N THR A 472 -10.70 -17.68 7.08
CA THR A 472 -11.23 -18.63 8.06
C THR A 472 -12.65 -18.26 8.49
N LEU A 473 -12.92 -16.97 8.68
CA LEU A 473 -14.27 -16.48 8.96
C LEU A 473 -15.26 -16.79 7.84
N ARG A 474 -14.80 -16.80 6.58
CA ARG A 474 -15.68 -17.17 5.46
C ARG A 474 -15.97 -18.67 5.45
N LYS A 475 -14.96 -19.51 5.68
CA LYS A 475 -15.08 -20.97 5.60
C LYS A 475 -15.98 -21.56 6.68
N THR A 476 -15.95 -21.02 7.91
CA THR A 476 -16.77 -21.53 9.01
C THR A 476 -18.25 -21.16 8.94
N ASN A 477 -18.64 -20.31 7.98
CA ASN A 477 -20.00 -19.77 7.86
C ASN A 477 -20.70 -20.21 6.55
N GLY A 478 -20.26 -21.32 5.94
CA GLY A 478 -20.87 -21.87 4.72
C GLY A 478 -22.31 -22.36 4.94
N ALA A 479 -23.20 -21.97 4.03
CA ALA A 479 -24.67 -22.14 4.03
C ALA A 479 -25.44 -21.21 5.00
N GLY A 480 -25.94 -20.08 4.48
CA GLY A 480 -26.94 -19.20 5.14
C GLY A 480 -26.50 -18.38 6.36
N SER A 481 -25.41 -18.76 7.04
CA SER A 481 -24.93 -18.17 8.30
C SER A 481 -24.10 -16.88 8.15
N TRP A 482 -23.84 -16.45 6.91
CA TRP A 482 -22.95 -15.30 6.63
C TRP A 482 -23.58 -13.95 7.01
N SER A 483 -24.91 -13.82 6.92
CA SER A 483 -25.65 -12.61 7.32
C SER A 483 -25.59 -12.37 8.83
N SER A 484 -25.80 -13.42 9.64
CA SER A 484 -25.99 -13.27 11.09
C SER A 484 -24.75 -12.76 11.82
N LYS A 485 -23.53 -13.16 11.44
CA LYS A 485 -22.32 -12.63 12.10
C LYS A 485 -22.00 -11.19 11.68
N TYR A 486 -22.34 -10.79 10.45
CA TYR A 486 -22.17 -9.40 10.03
C TYR A 486 -23.09 -8.48 10.81
N ASP A 487 -24.30 -8.93 11.12
CA ASP A 487 -25.22 -8.23 12.01
C ASP A 487 -24.62 -8.05 13.40
N ILE A 488 -24.09 -9.13 13.98
CA ILE A 488 -23.38 -9.07 15.28
C ILE A 488 -22.23 -8.05 15.23
N TYR A 489 -21.40 -8.05 14.18
CA TYR A 489 -20.28 -7.11 14.07
C TYR A 489 -20.72 -5.65 13.91
N ARG A 490 -21.82 -5.40 13.16
CA ARG A 490 -22.38 -4.05 13.04
C ARG A 490 -22.93 -3.57 14.38
N LEU A 491 -23.66 -4.42 15.08
CA LEU A 491 -24.21 -4.15 16.41
C LEU A 491 -23.10 -3.95 17.44
N ALA A 492 -22.00 -4.70 17.33
CA ALA A 492 -20.84 -4.56 18.21
C ALA A 492 -20.22 -3.17 18.19
N PHE A 493 -20.23 -2.51 17.02
CA PHE A 493 -19.69 -1.15 16.89
C PHE A 493 -20.48 -0.12 17.70
N ASP A 494 -21.78 -0.29 17.81
CA ASP A 494 -22.71 0.65 18.46
C ASP A 494 -23.18 0.10 19.84
N ASN A 495 -22.67 -1.05 20.29
CA ASN A 495 -23.14 -1.81 21.45
C ASN A 495 -24.67 -2.07 21.41
N GLY A 496 -25.17 -2.40 20.23
CA GLY A 496 -26.59 -2.68 19.99
C GLY A 496 -27.02 -4.06 20.49
N GLU A 497 -28.33 -4.29 20.51
CA GLU A 497 -28.94 -5.53 20.96
C GLU A 497 -28.95 -6.59 19.86
N TRP A 498 -28.52 -7.80 20.20
CA TRP A 498 -28.60 -8.98 19.36
C TRP A 498 -29.17 -10.15 20.16
N GLY A 499 -29.97 -10.98 19.52
CA GLY A 499 -30.50 -12.18 20.15
C GLY A 499 -31.00 -13.19 19.13
N GLN A 500 -31.32 -14.37 19.63
CA GLN A 500 -31.96 -15.42 18.88
C GLN A 500 -32.87 -16.21 19.81
N ASP A 501 -34.01 -16.69 19.32
CA ASP A 501 -34.93 -17.53 20.07
C ASP A 501 -35.09 -18.87 19.37
N TYR A 502 -34.56 -19.92 20.00
CA TYR A 502 -34.75 -21.29 19.60
C TYR A 502 -35.83 -21.96 20.45
N ASN A 503 -36.64 -22.80 19.80
CA ASN A 503 -37.67 -23.61 20.47
C ASN A 503 -37.11 -24.79 21.28
N SER A 504 -35.81 -25.08 21.18
CA SER A 504 -35.17 -26.20 21.87
C SER A 504 -34.47 -25.72 23.14
N ASP A 505 -34.80 -26.33 24.29
CA ASP A 505 -34.13 -26.10 25.58
C ASP A 505 -32.62 -26.39 25.56
N ALA A 506 -32.15 -27.14 24.55
CA ALA A 506 -30.74 -27.46 24.38
C ALA A 506 -29.96 -26.37 23.63
N ALA A 507 -30.65 -25.44 22.96
CA ALA A 507 -30.04 -24.34 22.23
C ALA A 507 -30.09 -23.05 23.05
N GLU A 508 -29.04 -22.22 22.93
CA GLU A 508 -28.97 -20.96 23.67
C GLU A 508 -29.92 -19.92 23.03
N SER A 509 -30.87 -19.41 23.81
CA SER A 509 -31.88 -18.41 23.39
C SER A 509 -31.82 -17.16 24.28
N GLY A 510 -32.00 -15.98 23.74
CA GLY A 510 -32.07 -14.73 24.50
C GLY A 510 -31.44 -13.54 23.79
N VAL A 511 -31.51 -12.37 24.44
CA VAL A 511 -31.04 -11.08 23.91
C VAL A 511 -29.90 -10.53 24.78
N VAL A 512 -28.88 -9.95 24.14
CA VAL A 512 -27.69 -9.37 24.76
C VAL A 512 -27.30 -8.08 24.06
N ASN A 513 -26.68 -7.16 24.81
CA ASN A 513 -25.91 -6.08 24.19
C ASN A 513 -24.57 -6.63 23.68
N VAL A 514 -24.24 -6.33 22.43
CA VAL A 514 -23.04 -6.87 21.78
C VAL A 514 -21.81 -6.05 22.16
N ALA A 515 -21.09 -6.46 23.20
CA ALA A 515 -19.77 -5.94 23.54
C ALA A 515 -18.69 -6.84 22.94
N TYR A 516 -18.28 -6.56 21.69
CA TYR A 516 -17.37 -7.45 20.94
C TYR A 516 -16.35 -6.70 20.08
N ASN A 517 -15.07 -6.92 20.37
CA ASN A 517 -13.95 -6.40 19.59
C ASN A 517 -13.24 -7.53 18.86
N TRP A 518 -12.59 -7.22 17.74
CA TRP A 518 -11.76 -8.22 17.06
C TRP A 518 -10.67 -7.61 16.19
N THR A 519 -9.62 -8.40 15.97
CA THR A 519 -8.55 -8.10 15.03
C THR A 519 -8.36 -9.30 14.09
N LEU A 520 -8.33 -9.03 12.80
CA LEU A 520 -8.17 -10.06 11.76
C LEU A 520 -7.01 -9.71 10.84
N LEU A 521 -6.22 -10.72 10.48
CA LEU A 521 -5.19 -10.61 9.46
C LEU A 521 -5.74 -11.22 8.16
N GLY A 522 -5.46 -10.61 7.02
CA GLY A 522 -6.01 -11.05 5.74
C GLY A 522 -5.11 -10.75 4.55
N THR A 523 -5.35 -11.41 3.43
CA THR A 523 -4.80 -11.00 2.12
C THR A 523 -5.77 -10.06 1.42
N ASN A 524 -5.29 -9.35 0.39
CA ASN A 524 -6.14 -8.51 -0.46
C ASN A 524 -7.29 -9.33 -1.09
N GLY A 525 -7.01 -10.56 -1.50
CA GLY A 525 -8.01 -11.49 -2.02
C GLY A 525 -9.07 -11.88 -0.98
N ALA A 526 -8.69 -12.14 0.27
CA ALA A 526 -9.64 -12.44 1.34
C ALA A 526 -10.52 -11.22 1.65
N LEU A 527 -9.93 -10.02 1.71
CA LEU A 527 -10.66 -8.77 1.97
C LEU A 527 -11.72 -8.49 0.90
N ARG A 528 -11.35 -8.62 -0.40
CA ARG A 528 -12.30 -8.48 -1.53
C ARG A 528 -13.44 -9.50 -1.49
N LYS A 529 -13.17 -10.71 -0.98
CA LYS A 529 -14.21 -11.74 -0.83
C LYS A 529 -15.12 -11.48 0.35
N CYS A 530 -14.65 -10.77 1.37
CA CYS A 530 -15.43 -10.31 2.51
C CYS A 530 -16.27 -9.07 2.16
N PHE A 531 -15.67 -8.03 1.59
CA PHE A 531 -16.39 -6.81 1.18
C PHE A 531 -16.56 -6.77 -0.34
N LYS A 532 -17.69 -7.31 -0.81
CA LYS A 532 -18.09 -7.37 -2.21
C LYS A 532 -19.06 -6.22 -2.54
N ALA A 533 -19.32 -5.99 -3.82
CA ALA A 533 -20.22 -4.93 -4.27
C ALA A 533 -21.62 -4.98 -3.64
N ASP A 534 -22.14 -6.19 -3.37
CA ASP A 534 -23.46 -6.43 -2.77
C ASP A 534 -23.48 -6.25 -1.24
N ASN A 535 -22.32 -6.13 -0.60
CA ASN A 535 -22.26 -6.06 0.87
C ASN A 535 -21.39 -4.93 1.46
N VAL A 536 -20.62 -4.25 0.61
CA VAL A 536 -19.73 -3.17 1.03
C VAL A 536 -20.52 -1.96 1.56
N GLU A 537 -21.76 -1.77 1.11
CA GLU A 537 -22.64 -0.69 1.57
C GLU A 537 -23.47 -1.07 2.80
N ASN A 538 -23.35 -2.31 3.31
CA ASN A 538 -24.15 -2.82 4.43
C ASN A 538 -23.75 -2.19 5.78
N GLY A 539 -22.75 -1.30 5.75
CA GLY A 539 -22.27 -0.50 6.86
C GLY A 539 -21.21 -1.16 7.73
N LEU A 540 -20.87 -2.44 7.54
CA LEU A 540 -19.78 -3.07 8.29
C LEU A 540 -18.41 -2.54 7.85
N SER A 541 -18.22 -2.37 6.54
CA SER A 541 -16.96 -1.91 5.92
C SER A 541 -16.47 -0.57 6.48
N SER A 542 -17.39 0.35 6.83
CA SER A 542 -17.07 1.67 7.40
C SER A 542 -16.84 1.64 8.91
N ARG A 543 -17.16 0.54 9.59
CA ARG A 543 -17.00 0.34 11.05
C ARG A 543 -15.70 -0.38 11.44
N VAL A 544 -14.87 -0.71 10.45
CA VAL A 544 -13.65 -1.49 10.64
C VAL A 544 -12.44 -0.62 10.32
N LEU A 545 -11.48 -0.62 11.23
CA LEU A 545 -10.18 -0.04 10.98
C LEU A 545 -9.42 -0.94 9.99
N VAL A 546 -8.97 -0.39 8.86
CA VAL A 546 -8.20 -1.14 7.87
C VAL A 546 -6.80 -0.56 7.77
N ALA A 547 -5.79 -1.40 7.94
CA ALA A 547 -4.39 -1.03 7.74
C ALA A 547 -3.70 -2.01 6.80
N GLU A 548 -2.78 -1.50 5.99
CA GLU A 548 -2.01 -2.27 5.01
C GLU A 548 -0.59 -2.51 5.52
N MET A 549 -0.15 -3.77 5.49
CA MET A 549 1.27 -4.10 5.63
C MET A 549 2.03 -3.54 4.44
N PRO A 550 3.23 -2.98 4.65
CA PRO A 550 4.04 -2.48 3.55
C PRO A 550 4.32 -3.60 2.55
N ASP A 551 4.35 -3.24 1.26
CA ASP A 551 4.75 -4.18 0.23
C ASP A 551 6.20 -4.61 0.47
N ALA A 552 6.37 -5.90 0.72
CA ALA A 552 7.66 -6.52 0.97
C ALA A 552 8.10 -7.38 -0.23
N SER A 553 7.39 -7.31 -1.36
CA SER A 553 7.75 -8.01 -2.58
C SER A 553 9.17 -7.66 -2.96
N PHE A 554 10.02 -8.69 -3.12
CA PHE A 554 11.44 -8.56 -3.46
C PHE A 554 12.29 -7.73 -2.46
N SER A 555 11.71 -7.30 -1.35
CA SER A 555 12.43 -6.58 -0.29
C SER A 555 13.27 -7.55 0.54
N LYS A 556 14.40 -7.09 1.06
CA LYS A 556 15.19 -7.87 2.02
C LYS A 556 14.33 -8.21 3.23
N MET A 557 14.47 -9.44 3.74
CA MET A 557 13.77 -9.87 4.95
C MET A 557 14.08 -8.89 6.10
N PRO A 558 13.08 -8.23 6.70
CA PRO A 558 13.32 -7.29 7.78
C PRO A 558 13.87 -8.02 9.01
N LYS A 559 14.87 -7.41 9.66
CA LYS A 559 15.42 -7.92 10.92
C LYS A 559 14.56 -7.42 12.07
N PHE A 560 13.69 -8.29 12.58
CA PHE A 560 12.94 -8.02 13.80
C PHE A 560 13.85 -8.19 15.02
N LYS A 561 13.83 -7.23 15.94
CA LYS A 561 14.38 -7.43 17.29
C LYS A 561 13.24 -7.93 18.18
N LYS A 562 13.54 -8.86 19.09
CA LYS A 562 12.56 -9.29 20.11
C LYS A 562 12.41 -8.17 21.15
N ARG A 563 11.19 -8.00 21.66
CA ARG A 563 10.91 -7.17 22.84
C ARG A 563 11.59 -7.79 24.06
N SER A 564 12.08 -6.97 24.98
CA SER A 564 12.64 -7.48 26.24
C SER A 564 11.54 -7.86 27.23
N ALA A 565 11.90 -8.53 28.32
CA ALA A 565 10.96 -8.85 29.40
C ALA A 565 10.40 -7.56 30.04
N GLU A 566 11.22 -6.50 30.12
CA GLU A 566 10.80 -5.19 30.62
C GLU A 566 9.79 -4.51 29.69
N ASP A 567 9.96 -4.64 28.37
CA ASP A 567 8.99 -4.11 27.39
C ASP A 567 7.65 -4.83 27.50
N GLU A 568 7.67 -6.17 27.65
CA GLU A 568 6.45 -6.95 27.89
C GLU A 568 5.80 -6.58 29.22
N ALA A 569 6.58 -6.38 30.29
CA ALA A 569 6.07 -5.95 31.59
C ALA A 569 5.39 -4.58 31.53
N ARG A 570 5.93 -3.64 30.76
CA ARG A 570 5.30 -2.33 30.50
C ARG A 570 3.98 -2.47 29.72
N ILE A 571 3.89 -3.41 28.77
CA ILE A 571 2.61 -3.73 28.12
C ILE A 571 1.60 -4.28 29.14
N GLN A 572 2.01 -5.17 30.05
CA GLN A 572 1.13 -5.66 31.10
C GLN A 572 0.68 -4.55 32.06
N GLN A 573 1.56 -3.60 32.37
CA GLN A 573 1.22 -2.42 33.16
C GLN A 573 0.17 -1.54 32.44
N ALA A 574 0.31 -1.36 31.12
CA ALA A 574 -0.68 -0.65 30.30
C ALA A 574 -2.05 -1.34 30.33
N VAL A 575 -2.07 -2.69 30.25
CA VAL A 575 -3.30 -3.48 30.43
C VAL A 575 -3.94 -3.24 31.80
N SER A 576 -3.17 -3.34 32.88
CA SER A 576 -3.68 -3.08 34.23
C SER A 576 -4.20 -1.65 34.39
N ARG A 577 -3.56 -0.68 33.74
CA ARG A 577 -4.03 0.71 33.71
C ARG A 577 -5.38 0.82 33.01
N LEU A 578 -5.56 0.26 31.82
CA LEU A 578 -6.84 0.29 31.11
C LEU A 578 -7.99 -0.33 31.92
N ARG A 579 -7.71 -1.46 32.59
CA ARG A 579 -8.69 -2.15 33.45
C ARG A 579 -9.10 -1.34 34.69
N SER A 580 -8.29 -0.38 35.11
CA SER A 580 -8.58 0.45 36.28
C SER A 580 -9.57 1.59 36.00
N PHE A 581 -9.81 1.92 34.73
CA PHE A 581 -10.82 2.91 34.36
C PHE A 581 -12.21 2.29 34.35
N SER A 582 -13.19 3.03 34.87
CA SER A 582 -14.61 2.66 34.84
C SER A 582 -15.48 3.92 34.86
N GLY A 583 -16.71 3.80 34.35
CA GLY A 583 -17.65 4.91 34.27
C GLY A 583 -17.31 5.90 33.16
N LEU A 584 -17.82 7.13 33.30
CA LEU A 584 -17.66 8.19 32.31
C LEU A 584 -16.23 8.75 32.34
N VAL A 585 -15.54 8.69 31.21
CA VAL A 585 -14.24 9.35 30.99
C VAL A 585 -14.45 10.58 30.13
N ASP A 586 -14.32 11.77 30.71
CA ASP A 586 -14.45 13.03 29.95
C ASP A 586 -13.19 13.31 29.13
N THR A 587 -13.40 13.68 27.86
CA THR A 587 -12.35 13.87 26.86
C THR A 587 -12.57 15.12 26.01
N PRO A 588 -12.72 16.31 26.62
CA PRO A 588 -13.18 17.52 25.92
C PRO A 588 -12.23 17.94 24.79
N ARG A 589 -10.91 17.75 24.99
CA ARG A 589 -9.90 18.04 23.97
C ARG A 589 -10.00 17.09 22.76
N LEU A 590 -10.24 15.80 23.00
CA LEU A 590 -10.40 14.81 21.92
C LEU A 590 -11.71 15.05 21.17
N ARG A 591 -12.81 15.35 21.88
CA ARG A 591 -14.10 15.70 21.27
C ARG A 591 -13.98 16.90 20.34
N LYS A 592 -13.35 17.99 20.81
CA LYS A 592 -13.12 19.18 19.98
C LYS A 592 -12.22 18.87 18.76
N ALA A 593 -11.17 18.08 18.95
CA ALA A 593 -10.26 17.71 17.87
C ALA A 593 -10.94 16.85 16.79
N ILE A 594 -11.75 15.86 17.20
CA ILE A 594 -12.43 14.99 16.24
C ILE A 594 -13.61 15.69 15.55
N GLU A 595 -14.30 16.61 16.25
CA GLU A 595 -15.33 17.47 15.67
C GLU A 595 -14.75 18.33 14.54
N ALA A 596 -13.61 18.99 14.79
CA ALA A 596 -12.92 19.77 13.77
C ALA A 596 -12.49 18.89 12.58
N TRP A 597 -11.92 17.71 12.86
CA TRP A 597 -11.48 16.79 11.81
C TRP A 597 -12.62 16.27 10.94
N VAL A 598 -13.74 15.85 11.55
CA VAL A 598 -14.88 15.30 10.79
C VAL A 598 -15.59 16.37 9.96
N GLU A 599 -15.54 17.62 10.40
CA GLU A 599 -16.03 18.78 9.65
C GLU A 599 -15.10 19.16 8.50
N GLU A 600 -13.78 19.17 8.71
CA GLU A 600 -12.80 19.33 7.63
C GLU A 600 -13.03 18.30 6.52
N LYS A 601 -13.21 17.03 6.89
CA LYS A 601 -13.51 15.96 5.93
C LYS A 601 -14.89 16.07 5.29
N ARG A 602 -15.85 16.75 5.93
CA ARG A 602 -17.14 17.09 5.30
C ARG A 602 -16.94 18.09 4.18
N VAL A 603 -16.19 19.15 4.45
CA VAL A 603 -15.92 20.21 3.48
C VAL A 603 -15.15 19.64 2.29
N GLU A 604 -14.15 18.79 2.54
CA GLU A 604 -13.40 18.08 1.50
C GLU A 604 -14.33 17.17 0.66
N ALA A 605 -15.13 16.31 1.30
CA ALA A 605 -16.07 15.45 0.59
C ALA A 605 -17.15 16.22 -0.20
N ALA A 606 -17.59 17.37 0.31
CA ALA A 606 -18.58 18.21 -0.37
C ALA A 606 -18.00 18.89 -1.61
N LYS A 607 -16.75 19.37 -1.54
CA LYS A 607 -16.02 19.96 -2.69
C LYS A 607 -15.88 18.95 -3.83
N ASP A 608 -15.54 17.71 -3.49
CA ASP A 608 -15.30 16.64 -4.49
C ASP A 608 -16.58 15.89 -4.90
N ILE A 609 -17.73 16.24 -4.31
CA ILE A 609 -19.00 15.50 -4.39
C ILE A 609 -18.78 14.00 -4.05
N ASP A 610 -17.87 13.70 -3.13
CA ASP A 610 -17.50 12.34 -2.76
C ASP A 610 -18.43 11.74 -1.70
N HIS A 611 -19.54 11.15 -2.16
CA HIS A 611 -20.48 10.41 -1.30
C HIS A 611 -19.85 9.24 -0.54
N VAL A 612 -18.79 8.61 -1.06
CA VAL A 612 -18.11 7.51 -0.36
C VAL A 612 -17.36 8.09 0.84
N LYS A 613 -16.60 9.16 0.62
CA LYS A 613 -15.90 9.88 1.70
C LYS A 613 -16.87 10.48 2.72
N ASP A 614 -17.99 11.06 2.29
CA ASP A 614 -19.01 11.57 3.23
C ASP A 614 -19.61 10.47 4.12
N THR A 615 -19.76 9.27 3.56
CA THR A 615 -20.24 8.10 4.30
C THR A 615 -19.18 7.60 5.28
N TYR A 616 -17.94 7.42 4.83
CA TYR A 616 -16.87 6.83 5.62
C TYR A 616 -16.33 7.77 6.71
N ARG A 617 -16.24 9.10 6.44
CA ARG A 617 -15.68 10.06 7.40
C ARG A 617 -16.39 10.02 8.76
N LYS A 618 -17.70 9.80 8.77
CA LYS A 618 -18.51 9.78 10.00
C LYS A 618 -18.10 8.63 10.93
N ARG A 619 -17.89 7.43 10.38
CA ARG A 619 -17.49 6.25 11.16
C ARG A 619 -15.98 6.22 11.41
N ALA A 620 -15.17 6.69 10.47
CA ALA A 620 -13.73 6.88 10.67
C ALA A 620 -13.43 7.83 11.84
N ALA A 621 -14.21 8.92 11.97
CA ALA A 621 -14.11 9.84 13.10
C ALA A 621 -14.38 9.14 14.44
N VAL A 622 -15.44 8.33 14.53
CA VAL A 622 -15.75 7.55 15.74
C VAL A 622 -14.63 6.57 16.08
N ILE A 623 -14.07 5.87 15.09
CA ILE A 623 -12.93 4.96 15.28
C ILE A 623 -11.70 5.72 15.81
N GLY A 624 -11.34 6.83 15.14
CA GLY A 624 -10.21 7.66 15.54
C GLY A 624 -10.36 8.21 16.96
N PHE A 625 -11.56 8.68 17.31
CA PHE A 625 -11.89 9.14 18.66
C PHE A 625 -11.71 8.03 19.70
N ARG A 626 -12.25 6.82 19.47
CA ARG A 626 -12.11 5.68 20.38
C ARG A 626 -10.65 5.28 20.58
N CYS A 627 -9.84 5.27 19.51
CA CYS A 627 -8.39 5.07 19.63
C CYS A 627 -7.72 6.19 20.46
N GLY A 628 -8.17 7.44 20.29
CA GLY A 628 -7.72 8.58 21.09
C GLY A 628 -8.06 8.45 22.58
N VAL A 629 -9.23 7.90 22.93
CA VAL A 629 -9.62 7.63 24.32
C VAL A 629 -8.68 6.61 24.97
N ILE A 630 -8.32 5.53 24.25
CA ILE A 630 -7.34 4.55 24.72
C ILE A 630 -5.99 5.21 24.96
N TYR A 631 -5.52 6.00 24.00
CA TYR A 631 -4.29 6.79 24.13
C TYR A 631 -4.34 7.67 25.38
N TYR A 632 -5.45 8.40 25.60
CA TYR A 632 -5.63 9.27 26.76
C TYR A 632 -5.57 8.49 28.07
N MET A 633 -6.25 7.35 28.18
CA MET A 633 -6.22 6.51 29.39
C MET A 633 -4.85 5.88 29.65
N LEU A 634 -4.05 5.66 28.61
CA LEU A 634 -2.69 5.14 28.76
C LEU A 634 -1.69 6.24 29.16
N GLU A 635 -1.91 7.48 28.73
CA GLU A 635 -1.07 8.63 29.12
C GLU A 635 -1.40 9.11 30.54
N THR A 636 -2.68 9.12 30.90
CA THR A 636 -3.17 9.65 32.18
C THR A 636 -3.30 8.58 33.26
N HIS A 637 -3.25 9.00 34.51
CA HIS A 637 -3.64 8.16 35.64
C HIS A 637 -5.15 8.30 35.87
N PRO A 638 -5.85 7.25 36.35
CA PRO A 638 -7.26 7.34 36.69
C PRO A 638 -7.48 8.48 37.69
N GLN A 639 -8.31 9.45 37.33
CA GLN A 639 -8.77 10.44 38.30
C GLN A 639 -9.76 9.74 39.24
N PRO A 640 -9.62 9.87 40.58
CA PRO A 640 -10.67 9.41 41.47
C PRO A 640 -11.96 10.16 41.14
N LEU A 641 -13.07 9.43 41.01
CA LEU A 641 -14.39 10.02 40.75
C LEU A 641 -14.71 11.07 41.84
N PRO A 642 -15.13 12.29 41.49
CA PRO A 642 -15.71 13.19 42.47
C PRO A 642 -17.04 12.59 42.96
N VAL A 643 -17.04 12.05 44.17
CA VAL A 643 -18.27 11.68 44.87
C VAL A 643 -18.97 12.98 45.24
N ARG A 644 -20.07 13.31 44.56
CA ARG A 644 -21.01 14.31 45.05
C ARG A 644 -21.84 13.66 46.14
N ASP A 645 -21.44 13.84 47.40
CA ASP A 645 -22.40 13.75 48.49
C ASP A 645 -23.28 15.00 48.50
N GLY A 646 -24.50 14.88 49.00
CA GLY A 646 -25.47 15.96 49.06
C GLY A 646 -25.10 17.10 50.02
N SER A 647 -23.84 17.24 50.43
CA SER A 647 -23.38 18.21 51.43
C SER A 647 -22.25 19.15 50.97
N GLY A 648 -21.75 19.00 49.73
CA GLY A 648 -20.93 20.04 49.10
C GLY A 648 -19.54 20.27 49.69
N GLN A 649 -18.91 19.27 50.33
CA GLN A 649 -17.50 19.33 50.74
C GLN A 649 -16.68 18.18 50.14
N THR A 650 -15.52 18.52 49.57
CA THR A 650 -14.61 17.57 48.90
C THR A 650 -13.58 17.03 49.90
N GLN A 651 -13.59 15.73 50.19
CA GLN A 651 -12.45 15.04 50.82
C GLN A 651 -11.86 13.99 49.89
N VAL A 652 -10.53 13.95 49.82
CA VAL A 652 -9.75 12.97 49.05
C VAL A 652 -9.57 11.71 49.89
N LYS A 653 -10.04 10.56 49.39
CA LYS A 653 -9.81 9.25 50.03
C LYS A 653 -8.99 8.37 49.08
N GLU A 654 -7.83 7.91 49.54
CA GLU A 654 -6.97 6.98 48.79
C GLU A 654 -7.67 5.64 48.58
N LEU A 655 -7.65 5.13 47.35
CA LEU A 655 -8.14 3.80 47.01
C LEU A 655 -7.10 2.74 47.39
N SER A 656 -7.39 1.95 48.41
CA SER A 656 -6.74 0.67 48.67
C SER A 656 -7.43 -0.46 47.88
N THR A 657 -6.70 -1.13 46.98
CA THR A 657 -7.05 -2.43 46.35
C THR A 657 -7.03 -3.60 47.34
N PRO A 658 -7.47 -4.83 46.99
CA PRO A 658 -8.41 -5.29 45.95
C PRO A 658 -9.56 -6.18 46.51
N LEU A 659 -10.48 -6.58 45.63
CA LEU A 659 -11.64 -7.46 45.88
C LEU A 659 -11.35 -8.70 46.77
N PRO A 660 -12.24 -9.05 47.70
CA PRO A 660 -12.03 -10.20 48.59
C PRO A 660 -12.31 -11.53 47.88
N HIS A 661 -11.39 -12.48 48.06
CA HIS A 661 -11.63 -13.91 47.91
C HIS A 661 -12.78 -14.33 48.83
N ARG A 662 -13.88 -14.84 48.27
CA ARG A 662 -14.88 -15.62 49.01
C ARG A 662 -14.58 -17.10 48.84
N GLU A 663 -13.84 -17.67 49.78
CA GLU A 663 -13.89 -19.10 50.07
C GLU A 663 -15.10 -19.37 50.98
N GLY A 664 -15.91 -20.35 50.60
CA GLY A 664 -17.00 -20.83 51.42
C GLY A 664 -16.49 -21.64 52.60
N LYS A 665 -17.01 -21.33 53.78
CA LYS A 665 -17.19 -22.32 54.85
C LYS A 665 -18.64 -22.30 55.27
N GLY A 666 -19.28 -23.46 55.15
CA GLY A 666 -20.62 -23.67 55.64
C GLY A 666 -20.64 -23.64 57.16
N GLU A 667 -21.65 -23.00 57.70
CA GLU A 667 -22.18 -23.32 59.02
C GLU A 667 -23.70 -23.26 58.94
N SER A 668 -24.30 -24.40 59.20
CA SER A 668 -25.69 -24.57 59.52
C SER A 668 -25.99 -23.90 60.87
N ARG A 669 -27.07 -23.10 60.94
CA ARG A 669 -28.08 -23.15 62.02
C ARG A 669 -29.12 -22.04 61.90
N ASN A 670 -30.37 -22.50 62.06
CA ASN A 670 -31.52 -21.86 62.69
C ASN A 670 -32.21 -20.65 62.05
N CYS A 671 -33.44 -20.94 61.61
CA CYS A 671 -34.68 -20.22 61.91
C CYS A 671 -34.56 -18.94 62.73
N ILE A 672 -35.21 -17.86 62.25
CA ILE A 672 -36.30 -17.15 62.96
C ILE A 672 -37.10 -16.33 61.94
N LYS A 673 -38.42 -16.38 62.08
CA LYS A 673 -39.44 -15.60 61.35
C LYS A 673 -39.66 -14.22 62.02
N PHE A 674 -40.33 -13.35 61.26
CA PHE A 674 -41.03 -12.10 61.64
C PHE A 674 -40.12 -10.87 61.80
N ALA A 675 -40.47 -9.67 61.30
CA ALA A 675 -41.75 -9.12 60.86
C ALA A 675 -41.60 -8.27 59.59
#